data_AF-A0A231HAV8-F1
#
_entry.id   AF-A0A231HAV8-F1
#
_cell.length_a   1.000
_cell.length_b   1.000
_cell.length_c   1.000
_cell.angle_alpha   90.00
_cell.angle_beta   90.00
_cell.angle_gamma   90.00
#
_symmetry.space_group_name_H-M   'P 1'
#
loop_
_entity.id
_entity.type
_entity.pdbx_description
1 polymer ?
#
loop_
_entity_poly.entity_id
_entity_poly.type
_entity_poly.pdbx_seq_one_letter_code
_entity_poly.pdbx_strand_id
1 'polypeptide(L)'
;MVTHMTHWGAFDAVSDGERLTAVRPWPGDPEPTPLIGNVASAQHHPTRIDRPYVRKTWLDHGPGAPGRGGDAYVAVSWDRALDLLSGELRRVYTEFGPEAVYGGSYGWASAGRFHHAQSQLHRFLNCLGGYVRHVNSYSLGTSTVLLPYVVGDLFALLGRFTAKSVIADHTELVVAFGGISPKNAAVNPGGVSRHHNRDWIERARRRGCRFVTVAPLRDDTADIAEAEWIAPRPGTDTALMLALAQVLDADGLTDTAFLNSHTVGYEHFARYLRGTADGVVKDPAWAAAISGVPAERIRTLAHEMAAARTLVTVSWSLQRAQHGEQPTWLGVVLAAMLGQIGLPGGGFGHGYGSSASIGEPTRTLPLPRLPQGANPIDRFIPVARIADMLLAPGTPFRYDGRELRYPDIRLVYWAGGNPFHHHQDLARLRRAFDRPETIVVHDSFWTATARHADIVLPATMTIERDDYGTGDNDAILFPMPALTRPHGQARDDYDILAELSERLGTGKEFTEGRSTGEWLRHLYRQWLSDLGERGRDFPDFDRFWSGSGIDLPVADPPQVVFADFRADPRAHPLPTPSGRIEIFSETIAGYGYPDCPGHPVWLEPDEWLGSAAAHRFPLQLVANQPRTKLHSQLDVGAHSRSVKIRDREPVRLHPSEARARAVADGDIVRLYNDRGSCLAGLVVDDAVAPGIAQLSTGAWYDPDPADPSFCRHGNPNVLTADRPSSTLSQGSTGQLALVQIEAYHGPVPELTVLTPPPIVADHDSV
;
A
#
# COMPACT_ATOMS: atom_id res chain seq x y z
N MET A 1 -29.12 8.65 -14.11
CA MET A 1 -27.77 8.10 -13.83
C MET A 1 -26.98 9.19 -13.18
N VAL A 2 -26.21 8.85 -12.15
CA VAL A 2 -25.42 9.80 -11.38
C VAL A 2 -23.98 9.27 -11.36
N THR A 3 -23.03 10.16 -11.65
CA THR A 3 -21.60 9.84 -11.61
C THR A 3 -21.11 9.81 -10.17
N HIS A 4 -20.27 8.85 -9.85
CA HIS A 4 -19.61 8.68 -8.56
C HIS A 4 -18.19 8.17 -8.80
N MET A 5 -17.35 8.14 -7.77
CA MET A 5 -15.96 7.71 -7.89
C MET A 5 -15.51 6.80 -6.75
N THR A 6 -14.58 5.91 -7.08
CA THR A 6 -13.83 5.06 -6.16
C THR A 6 -12.34 5.19 -6.40
N HIS A 7 -11.52 4.56 -5.56
CA HIS A 7 -10.05 4.46 -5.73
C HIS A 7 -9.58 3.87 -7.05
N TRP A 8 -10.44 3.14 -7.73
CA TRP A 8 -10.10 2.40 -8.93
C TRP A 8 -10.92 2.85 -10.14
N GLY A 9 -11.70 3.93 -10.05
CA GLY A 9 -12.41 4.45 -11.22
C GLY A 9 -13.66 5.25 -10.89
N ALA A 10 -13.97 6.20 -11.78
CA ALA A 10 -15.28 6.82 -11.88
C ALA A 10 -16.29 5.87 -12.54
N PHE A 11 -17.55 5.96 -12.12
CA PHE A 11 -18.64 5.15 -12.64
C PHE A 11 -19.96 5.91 -12.67
N ASP A 12 -20.83 5.52 -13.60
CA ASP A 12 -22.23 5.94 -13.60
C ASP A 12 -23.10 4.85 -12.98
N ALA A 13 -23.99 5.26 -12.08
CA ALA A 13 -24.89 4.34 -11.39
C ALA A 13 -26.36 4.64 -11.69
N VAL A 14 -27.17 3.57 -11.65
CA VAL A 14 -28.63 3.62 -11.57
C VAL A 14 -29.02 3.14 -10.18
N SER A 15 -29.83 3.93 -9.48
CA SER A 15 -30.30 3.66 -8.12
C SER A 15 -31.81 3.82 -8.06
N ASP A 16 -32.46 2.99 -7.23
CA ASP A 16 -33.87 3.17 -6.83
C ASP A 16 -34.01 3.92 -5.49
N GLY A 17 -32.89 4.38 -4.92
CA GLY A 17 -32.80 5.04 -3.62
C GLY A 17 -32.43 4.10 -2.47
N GLU A 18 -32.62 2.79 -2.62
CA GLU A 18 -32.29 1.76 -1.62
C GLU A 18 -31.11 0.88 -2.06
N ARG A 19 -30.97 0.64 -3.37
CA ARG A 19 -29.89 -0.16 -3.96
C ARG A 19 -29.43 0.37 -5.30
N LEU A 20 -28.19 0.06 -5.63
CA LEU A 20 -27.70 0.18 -7.00
C LEU A 20 -28.25 -0.96 -7.85
N THR A 21 -28.97 -0.62 -8.92
CA THR A 21 -29.51 -1.59 -9.89
C THR A 21 -28.57 -1.81 -11.08
N ALA A 22 -27.68 -0.86 -11.34
CA ALA A 22 -26.60 -0.99 -12.32
C ALA A 22 -25.42 -0.07 -11.97
N VAL A 23 -24.21 -0.53 -12.27
CA VAL A 23 -22.96 0.25 -12.26
C VAL A 23 -22.31 0.08 -13.63
N ARG A 24 -21.94 1.19 -14.26
CA ARG A 24 -21.31 1.23 -15.59
C ARG A 24 -20.06 2.08 -15.54
N PRO A 25 -19.03 1.78 -16.34
CA PRO A 25 -17.88 2.66 -16.47
C PRO A 25 -18.30 4.08 -16.82
N TRP A 26 -17.63 5.08 -16.24
CA TRP A 26 -17.81 6.45 -16.67
C TRP A 26 -17.34 6.60 -18.12
N PRO A 27 -18.13 7.19 -19.04
CA PRO A 27 -17.79 7.24 -20.47
C PRO A 27 -16.49 7.97 -20.81
N GLY A 28 -15.98 8.80 -19.90
CA GLY A 28 -14.73 9.54 -20.08
C GLY A 28 -13.46 8.75 -19.76
N ASP A 29 -13.57 7.54 -19.21
CA ASP A 29 -12.44 6.66 -18.91
C ASP A 29 -12.15 5.73 -20.11
N PRO A 30 -10.97 5.83 -20.76
CA PRO A 30 -10.69 5.01 -21.95
C PRO A 30 -10.27 3.57 -21.63
N GLU A 31 -9.87 3.28 -20.38
CA GLU A 31 -9.43 1.93 -19.95
C GLU A 31 -10.07 1.53 -18.62
N PRO A 32 -11.41 1.48 -18.52
CA PRO A 32 -12.09 1.28 -17.25
C PRO A 32 -11.85 -0.10 -16.65
N THR A 33 -11.79 -0.15 -15.32
CA THR A 33 -11.54 -1.39 -14.59
C THR A 33 -12.82 -2.14 -14.20
N PRO A 34 -12.81 -3.49 -14.22
CA PRO A 34 -13.93 -4.30 -13.71
C PRO A 34 -14.17 -4.19 -12.20
N LEU A 35 -13.24 -3.58 -11.44
CA LEU A 35 -13.38 -3.42 -9.98
C LEU A 35 -14.68 -2.68 -9.60
N ILE A 36 -15.21 -1.86 -10.52
CA ILE A 36 -16.50 -1.15 -10.40
C ILE A 36 -17.69 -2.05 -10.10
N GLY A 37 -17.65 -3.29 -10.58
CA GLY A 37 -18.72 -4.26 -10.35
C GLY A 37 -18.85 -4.70 -8.88
N ASN A 38 -17.78 -4.58 -8.08
CA ASN A 38 -17.82 -5.04 -6.70
C ASN A 38 -18.75 -4.18 -5.81
N VAL A 39 -18.89 -2.88 -6.09
CA VAL A 39 -19.64 -1.93 -5.24
C VAL A 39 -21.11 -2.33 -5.08
N ALA A 40 -21.82 -2.52 -6.19
CA ALA A 40 -23.24 -2.87 -6.16
C ALA A 40 -23.47 -4.24 -5.50
N SER A 41 -22.64 -5.23 -5.84
CA SER A 41 -22.79 -6.60 -5.32
C SER A 41 -22.50 -6.72 -3.83
N ALA A 42 -21.61 -5.89 -3.28
CA ALA A 42 -21.26 -5.92 -1.87
C ALA A 42 -22.23 -5.11 -1.00
N GLN A 43 -22.96 -4.16 -1.59
CA GLN A 43 -23.81 -3.20 -0.86
C GLN A 43 -24.75 -3.86 0.16
N HIS A 44 -25.36 -5.00 -0.18
CA HIS A 44 -26.31 -5.68 0.71
C HIS A 44 -25.85 -7.08 1.09
N HIS A 45 -24.53 -7.32 1.06
CA HIS A 45 -23.97 -8.61 1.48
C HIS A 45 -24.28 -8.86 2.97
N PRO A 46 -24.53 -10.11 3.40
CA PRO A 46 -24.84 -10.43 4.81
C PRO A 46 -23.78 -9.98 5.83
N THR A 47 -22.57 -9.67 5.40
CA THR A 47 -21.50 -9.16 6.28
C THR A 47 -21.55 -7.65 6.50
N ARG A 48 -22.48 -6.91 5.87
CA ARG A 48 -22.70 -5.50 6.20
C ARG A 48 -23.07 -5.36 7.68
N ILE A 49 -22.50 -4.36 8.34
CA ILE A 49 -22.79 -4.06 9.74
C ILE A 49 -24.01 -3.13 9.78
N ASP A 50 -25.09 -3.59 10.40
CA ASP A 50 -26.40 -2.92 10.37
C ASP A 50 -26.67 -2.01 11.57
N ARG A 51 -25.92 -2.17 12.67
CA ARG A 51 -26.05 -1.37 13.91
C ARG A 51 -24.78 -1.49 14.77
N PRO A 52 -24.65 -0.76 15.88
CA PRO A 52 -23.53 -0.93 16.78
C PRO A 52 -23.52 -2.29 17.48
N TYR A 53 -22.33 -2.84 17.66
CA TYR A 53 -22.12 -4.10 18.38
C TYR A 53 -21.02 -3.95 19.41
N VAL A 54 -21.20 -4.58 20.57
CA VAL A 54 -20.18 -4.69 21.61
C VAL A 54 -19.86 -6.15 21.83
N ARG A 55 -18.58 -6.50 21.91
CA ARG A 55 -18.12 -7.84 22.20
C ARG A 55 -18.62 -8.26 23.58
N LYS A 56 -19.26 -9.43 23.67
CA LYS A 56 -19.98 -9.88 24.86
C LYS A 56 -19.13 -9.85 26.12
N THR A 57 -17.93 -10.45 26.08
CA THR A 57 -17.08 -10.53 27.28
C THR A 57 -16.54 -9.15 27.71
N TRP A 58 -16.35 -8.21 26.78
CA TRP A 58 -16.02 -6.82 27.14
C TRP A 58 -17.23 -6.10 27.75
N LEU A 59 -18.44 -6.34 27.25
CA LEU A 59 -19.66 -5.79 27.84
C LEU A 59 -19.89 -6.29 29.27
N ASP A 60 -19.63 -7.58 29.52
CA ASP A 60 -19.84 -8.21 30.83
C ASP A 60 -18.76 -7.84 31.87
N HIS A 61 -17.51 -7.64 31.43
CA HIS A 61 -16.35 -7.53 32.33
C HIS A 61 -15.52 -6.25 32.18
N GLY A 62 -15.82 -5.42 31.18
CA GLY A 62 -15.15 -4.15 30.93
C GLY A 62 -13.80 -4.28 30.21
N PRO A 63 -13.02 -3.18 30.20
CA PRO A 63 -11.72 -3.08 29.54
C PRO A 63 -10.72 -4.16 29.99
N GLY A 64 -9.98 -4.72 29.04
CA GLY A 64 -8.98 -5.78 29.28
C GLY A 64 -9.53 -7.20 29.29
N ALA A 65 -10.84 -7.38 29.09
CA ALA A 65 -11.46 -8.69 28.94
C ALA A 65 -10.79 -9.51 27.82
N PRO A 66 -10.44 -10.80 28.03
CA PRO A 66 -9.80 -11.62 27.00
C PRO A 66 -10.79 -12.10 25.93
N GLY A 67 -10.29 -12.72 24.86
CA GLY A 67 -11.10 -13.52 23.92
C GLY A 67 -11.40 -12.89 22.56
N ARG A 68 -10.70 -11.82 22.14
CA ARG A 68 -10.90 -11.19 20.83
C ARG A 68 -10.72 -12.20 19.68
N GLY A 69 -11.55 -12.06 18.65
CA GLY A 69 -11.51 -12.92 17.45
C GLY A 69 -12.18 -14.29 17.59
N GLY A 70 -12.73 -14.65 18.75
CA GLY A 70 -13.51 -15.89 18.95
C GLY A 70 -14.80 -15.72 19.76
N ASP A 71 -15.04 -14.52 20.28
CA ASP A 71 -16.18 -14.18 21.14
C ASP A 71 -17.45 -13.84 20.33
N ALA A 72 -18.59 -13.86 21.00
CA ALA A 72 -19.86 -13.39 20.46
C ALA A 72 -19.99 -11.86 20.61
N TYR A 73 -20.92 -11.28 19.84
CA TYR A 73 -21.26 -9.87 19.91
C TYR A 73 -22.70 -9.67 20.40
N VAL A 74 -22.93 -8.58 21.11
CA VAL A 74 -24.25 -8.11 21.54
C VAL A 74 -24.58 -6.89 20.70
N ALA A 75 -25.73 -6.93 20.04
CA ALA A 75 -26.23 -5.77 19.29
C ALA A 75 -26.79 -4.75 20.28
N VAL A 76 -26.36 -3.48 20.19
CA VAL A 76 -26.77 -2.42 21.13
C VAL A 76 -27.31 -1.19 20.40
N SER A 77 -27.98 -0.30 21.12
CA SER A 77 -28.36 1.00 20.58
C SER A 77 -27.15 1.91 20.37
N TRP A 78 -27.29 2.91 19.51
CA TRP A 78 -26.28 3.96 19.34
C TRP A 78 -25.97 4.66 20.66
N ASP A 79 -26.98 5.08 21.42
CA ASP A 79 -26.76 5.73 22.72
C ASP A 79 -25.91 4.87 23.66
N ARG A 80 -26.24 3.57 23.77
CA ARG A 80 -25.48 2.65 24.62
C ARG A 80 -24.04 2.49 24.14
N ALA A 81 -23.81 2.31 22.85
CA ALA A 81 -22.46 2.18 22.30
C ALA A 81 -21.62 3.45 22.54
N LEU A 82 -22.21 4.63 22.32
CA LEU A 82 -21.53 5.91 22.47
C LEU A 82 -21.30 6.28 23.95
N ASP A 83 -22.19 5.89 24.85
CA ASP A 83 -22.01 6.06 26.29
C ASP A 83 -20.87 5.18 26.82
N LEU A 84 -20.82 3.90 26.41
CA LEU A 84 -19.74 2.98 26.74
C LEU A 84 -18.39 3.51 26.21
N LEU A 85 -18.35 3.89 24.93
CA LEU A 85 -17.11 4.36 24.29
C LEU A 85 -16.65 5.71 24.86
N SER A 86 -17.55 6.67 25.06
CA SER A 86 -17.18 7.95 25.67
C SER A 86 -16.72 7.76 27.12
N GLY A 87 -17.33 6.84 27.88
CA GLY A 87 -16.85 6.44 29.21
C GLY A 87 -15.42 5.93 29.19
N GLU A 88 -15.13 5.02 28.27
CA GLU A 88 -13.80 4.42 28.14
C GLU A 88 -12.74 5.42 27.66
N LEU A 89 -13.06 6.27 26.68
CA LEU A 89 -12.16 7.33 26.25
C LEU A 89 -11.85 8.30 27.39
N ARG A 90 -12.85 8.74 28.17
CA ARG A 90 -12.61 9.58 29.36
C ARG A 90 -11.68 8.89 30.34
N ARG A 91 -11.90 7.61 30.63
CA ARG A 91 -11.05 6.82 31.54
C ARG A 91 -9.61 6.78 31.04
N VAL A 92 -9.39 6.38 29.78
CA VAL A 92 -8.03 6.23 29.23
C VAL A 92 -7.28 7.57 29.21
N TYR A 93 -7.90 8.64 28.72
CA TYR A 93 -7.28 9.96 28.69
C TYR A 93 -7.02 10.53 30.10
N THR A 94 -7.89 10.26 31.08
CA THR A 94 -7.72 10.75 32.46
C THR A 94 -6.66 9.96 33.23
N GLU A 95 -6.65 8.64 33.11
CA GLU A 95 -5.79 7.75 33.90
C GLU A 95 -4.40 7.56 33.29
N PHE A 96 -4.27 7.51 31.96
CA PHE A 96 -3.02 7.18 31.27
C PHE A 96 -2.54 8.26 30.29
N GLY A 97 -3.41 9.20 29.93
CA GLY A 97 -3.10 10.28 29.00
C GLY A 97 -3.11 9.88 27.51
N PRO A 98 -2.90 10.87 26.62
CA PRO A 98 -2.99 10.67 25.16
C PRO A 98 -1.95 9.70 24.59
N GLU A 99 -0.82 9.50 25.26
CA GLU A 99 0.22 8.55 24.84
C GLU A 99 -0.20 7.07 24.98
N ALA A 100 -1.30 6.80 25.69
CA ALA A 100 -1.88 5.47 25.83
C ALA A 100 -2.89 5.12 24.72
N VAL A 101 -3.16 6.05 23.81
CA VAL A 101 -4.09 5.86 22.68
C VAL A 101 -3.30 5.73 21.39
N TYR A 102 -3.44 4.60 20.71
CA TYR A 102 -2.95 4.43 19.36
C TYR A 102 -4.07 4.72 18.35
N GLY A 103 -3.92 5.82 17.64
CA GLY A 103 -4.85 6.30 16.62
C GLY A 103 -4.27 6.33 15.23
N GLY A 104 -3.15 5.63 14.99
CA GLY A 104 -2.47 5.66 13.70
C GLY A 104 -3.33 5.15 12.54
N SER A 105 -4.17 4.14 12.79
CA SER A 105 -5.29 3.76 11.91
C SER A 105 -4.95 3.57 10.41
N TYR A 106 -3.77 3.04 10.06
CA TYR A 106 -3.36 2.90 8.66
C TYR A 106 -4.39 2.12 7.82
N GLY A 107 -4.67 2.62 6.62
CA GLY A 107 -5.61 2.00 5.69
C GLY A 107 -5.82 2.83 4.43
N TRP A 108 -6.60 2.29 3.50
CA TRP A 108 -6.96 3.00 2.26
C TRP A 108 -8.27 3.77 2.36
N ALA A 109 -9.07 3.54 3.41
CA ALA A 109 -10.40 4.10 3.57
C ALA A 109 -11.23 3.97 2.26
N SER A 110 -11.91 5.03 1.85
CA SER A 110 -12.60 5.11 0.58
C SER A 110 -12.34 6.46 -0.10
N ALA A 111 -12.64 6.55 -1.40
CA ALA A 111 -12.61 7.83 -2.11
C ALA A 111 -13.61 8.83 -1.50
N GLY A 112 -13.23 10.11 -1.48
CA GLY A 112 -13.94 11.18 -0.80
C GLY A 112 -12.94 12.10 -0.10
N ARG A 113 -13.18 13.42 -0.14
CA ARG A 113 -12.22 14.41 0.39
C ARG A 113 -12.65 14.95 1.75
N PHE A 114 -13.94 14.92 2.06
CA PHE A 114 -14.44 15.19 3.40
C PHE A 114 -14.49 13.92 4.26
N HIS A 115 -15.14 12.84 3.79
CA HIS A 115 -15.30 11.58 4.53
C HIS A 115 -14.10 10.63 4.42
N HIS A 116 -12.88 11.18 4.48
CA HIS A 116 -11.68 10.37 4.63
C HIS A 116 -11.56 9.91 6.09
N ALA A 117 -11.94 8.67 6.38
CA ALA A 117 -12.10 8.11 7.73
C ALA A 117 -10.90 8.38 8.67
N GLN A 118 -9.66 8.17 8.20
CA GLN A 118 -8.46 8.48 8.99
C GLN A 118 -8.33 9.97 9.32
N SER A 119 -8.64 10.86 8.37
CA SER A 119 -8.60 12.31 8.65
C SER A 119 -9.63 12.71 9.71
N GLN A 120 -10.82 12.12 9.64
CA GLN A 120 -11.89 12.34 10.62
C GLN A 120 -11.46 11.87 12.02
N LEU A 121 -10.92 10.65 12.11
CA LEU A 121 -10.40 10.10 13.36
C LEU A 121 -9.25 10.92 13.92
N HIS A 122 -8.29 11.33 13.09
CA HIS A 122 -7.16 12.15 13.55
C HIS A 122 -7.62 13.51 14.06
N ARG A 123 -8.59 14.16 13.39
CA ARG A 123 -9.19 15.40 13.90
C ARG A 123 -9.82 15.19 15.27
N PHE A 124 -10.62 14.14 15.40
CA PHE A 124 -11.26 13.77 16.66
C PHE A 124 -10.25 13.59 17.79
N LEU A 125 -9.23 12.76 17.59
CA LEU A 125 -8.21 12.49 18.61
C LEU A 125 -7.35 13.72 18.93
N ASN A 126 -7.09 14.59 17.96
CA ASN A 126 -6.42 15.87 18.20
C ASN A 126 -7.26 16.78 19.11
N CYS A 127 -8.58 16.82 18.94
CA CYS A 127 -9.48 17.56 19.83
C CYS A 127 -9.48 17.02 21.28
N LEU A 128 -9.22 15.72 21.47
CA LEU A 128 -9.13 15.11 22.80
C LEU A 128 -7.77 15.29 23.50
N GLY A 129 -6.79 15.90 22.84
CA GLY A 129 -5.45 16.11 23.39
C GLY A 129 -4.35 15.27 22.75
N GLY A 130 -4.62 14.60 21.63
CA GLY A 130 -3.63 13.87 20.83
C GLY A 130 -3.61 12.37 21.05
N TYR A 131 -2.70 11.70 20.35
CA TYR A 131 -2.57 10.23 20.29
C TYR A 131 -1.21 9.80 19.75
N VAL A 132 -0.80 8.56 20.00
CA VAL A 132 0.35 7.93 19.34
C VAL A 132 -0.01 7.60 17.89
N ARG A 133 0.74 8.19 16.95
CA ARG A 133 0.58 7.99 15.51
C ARG A 133 1.56 6.95 14.95
N HIS A 134 1.44 6.64 13.67
CA HIS A 134 2.52 6.01 12.93
C HIS A 134 3.24 7.01 12.02
N VAL A 135 4.40 6.61 11.51
CA VAL A 135 5.08 7.21 10.36
C VAL A 135 5.13 6.24 9.19
N ASN A 136 5.33 6.78 8.00
CA ASN A 136 5.52 6.05 6.75
C ASN A 136 4.28 5.21 6.37
N SER A 137 4.45 4.24 5.47
CA SER A 137 3.34 3.42 4.95
C SER A 137 3.79 1.97 4.70
N TYR A 138 2.84 1.04 4.54
CA TYR A 138 3.17 -0.32 4.07
C TYR A 138 3.59 -0.35 2.60
N SER A 139 3.28 0.70 1.83
CA SER A 139 3.66 0.81 0.42
C SER A 139 5.10 1.29 0.23
N LEU A 140 5.53 2.27 1.02
CA LEU A 140 6.77 3.04 0.80
C LEU A 140 7.63 3.13 2.08
N GLY A 141 7.41 2.23 3.04
CA GLY A 141 8.00 2.28 4.38
C GLY A 141 9.52 2.44 4.39
N THR A 142 10.18 1.90 3.37
CA THR A 142 11.62 1.95 3.19
C THR A 142 12.05 3.12 2.33
N SER A 143 11.42 3.32 1.17
CA SER A 143 11.81 4.39 0.24
C SER A 143 11.57 5.80 0.80
N THR A 144 10.57 6.01 1.66
CA THR A 144 10.34 7.32 2.32
C THR A 144 11.43 7.68 3.32
N VAL A 145 12.19 6.71 3.83
CA VAL A 145 13.31 6.95 4.75
C VAL A 145 14.61 7.08 3.98
N LEU A 146 14.84 6.20 3.00
CA LEU A 146 16.09 6.16 2.25
C LEU A 146 16.24 7.33 1.28
N LEU A 147 15.25 7.59 0.41
CA LEU A 147 15.41 8.51 -0.71
C LEU A 147 15.68 9.97 -0.32
N PRO A 148 15.22 10.49 0.84
CA PRO A 148 15.67 11.80 1.35
C PRO A 148 17.18 11.96 1.44
N TYR A 149 17.92 10.89 1.76
CA TYR A 149 19.39 10.91 1.79
C TYR A 149 20.03 10.82 0.40
N VAL A 150 19.35 10.20 -0.57
CA VAL A 150 19.93 9.85 -1.87
C VAL A 150 19.61 10.88 -2.94
N VAL A 151 18.35 11.34 -3.03
CA VAL A 151 17.84 12.23 -4.09
C VAL A 151 16.87 13.31 -3.61
N GLY A 152 16.26 13.14 -2.43
CA GLY A 152 15.32 14.09 -1.84
C GLY A 152 13.99 13.48 -1.39
N ASP A 153 13.10 14.33 -0.89
CA ASP A 153 11.81 13.91 -0.33
C ASP A 153 10.95 13.16 -1.36
N LEU A 154 10.58 11.92 -1.02
CA LEU A 154 9.86 11.06 -1.94
C LEU A 154 8.47 11.60 -2.29
N PHE A 155 7.72 12.16 -1.33
CA PHE A 155 6.36 12.64 -1.62
C PHE A 155 6.38 13.84 -2.57
N ALA A 156 7.38 14.72 -2.46
CA ALA A 156 7.62 15.78 -3.43
C ALA A 156 8.00 15.25 -4.83
N LEU A 157 8.66 14.08 -4.90
CA LEU A 157 9.07 13.45 -6.16
C LEU A 157 7.97 12.62 -6.83
N LEU A 158 7.12 11.92 -6.08
CA LEU A 158 6.09 11.01 -6.64
C LEU A 158 5.20 11.71 -7.65
N GLY A 159 4.80 12.94 -7.35
CA GLY A 159 3.98 13.74 -8.26
C GLY A 159 4.74 14.35 -9.43
N ARG A 160 6.08 14.28 -9.43
CA ARG A 160 6.97 14.96 -10.37
C ARG A 160 7.77 14.05 -11.29
N PHE A 161 7.61 12.73 -11.18
CA PHE A 161 8.25 11.78 -12.08
C PHE A 161 7.91 12.10 -13.54
N THR A 162 8.85 11.80 -14.44
CA THR A 162 8.73 12.08 -15.88
C THR A 162 7.40 11.59 -16.42
N ALA A 163 6.71 12.45 -17.17
CA ALA A 163 5.37 12.15 -17.66
C ALA A 163 5.40 10.92 -18.59
N LYS A 164 4.35 10.08 -18.52
CA LYS A 164 4.20 8.89 -19.40
C LYS A 164 4.24 9.27 -20.88
N SER A 165 3.74 10.45 -21.24
CA SER A 165 3.83 11.04 -22.59
C SER A 165 5.29 11.19 -23.05
N VAL A 166 6.14 11.78 -22.21
CA VAL A 166 7.58 11.93 -22.50
C VAL A 166 8.26 10.58 -22.62
N ILE A 167 7.92 9.62 -21.74
CA ILE A 167 8.47 8.27 -21.82
C ILE A 167 8.10 7.63 -23.16
N ALA A 168 6.81 7.72 -23.54
CA ALA A 168 6.31 7.20 -24.79
C ALA A 168 6.97 7.83 -26.02
N ASP A 169 7.31 9.12 -25.96
CA ASP A 169 7.85 9.86 -27.11
C ASP A 169 9.39 9.78 -27.23
N HIS A 170 10.12 9.52 -26.14
CA HIS A 170 11.58 9.64 -26.13
C HIS A 170 12.38 8.39 -25.69
N THR A 171 11.80 7.46 -24.93
CA THR A 171 12.55 6.33 -24.34
C THR A 171 12.87 5.24 -25.37
N GLU A 172 14.10 4.78 -25.48
CA GLU A 172 14.45 3.68 -26.40
C GLU A 172 14.41 2.32 -25.68
N LEU A 173 14.74 2.28 -24.39
CA LEU A 173 14.69 1.09 -23.56
C LEU A 173 14.11 1.40 -22.17
N VAL A 174 13.08 0.66 -21.77
CA VAL A 174 12.59 0.64 -20.39
C VAL A 174 13.07 -0.64 -19.72
N VAL A 175 13.83 -0.50 -18.62
CA VAL A 175 14.21 -1.62 -17.75
C VAL A 175 13.43 -1.51 -16.45
N ALA A 176 12.43 -2.37 -16.29
CA ALA A 176 11.49 -2.34 -15.17
C ALA A 176 11.79 -3.44 -14.16
N PHE A 177 12.41 -3.05 -13.04
CA PHE A 177 12.62 -3.93 -11.89
C PHE A 177 11.35 -4.01 -11.04
N GLY A 178 10.76 -5.20 -11.00
CA GLY A 178 9.43 -5.47 -10.42
C GLY A 178 8.26 -5.12 -11.35
N GLY A 179 8.52 -4.88 -12.64
CA GLY A 179 7.53 -4.71 -13.70
C GLY A 179 6.73 -3.40 -13.67
N ILE A 180 5.81 -3.27 -14.64
CA ILE A 180 4.84 -2.18 -14.79
C ILE A 180 3.42 -2.77 -14.68
N SER A 181 3.04 -3.16 -13.46
CA SER A 181 1.88 -4.04 -13.23
C SER A 181 0.55 -3.33 -13.54
N PRO A 182 -0.27 -3.85 -14.48
CA PRO A 182 -1.54 -3.23 -14.86
C PRO A 182 -2.54 -3.10 -13.72
N LYS A 183 -2.57 -4.10 -12.82
CA LYS A 183 -3.52 -4.12 -11.69
C LYS A 183 -3.28 -2.99 -10.69
N ASN A 184 -2.03 -2.61 -10.46
CA ASN A 184 -1.68 -1.54 -9.53
C ASN A 184 -1.77 -0.17 -10.20
N ALA A 185 -1.42 -0.08 -11.48
CA ALA A 185 -1.58 1.12 -12.29
C ALA A 185 -3.05 1.52 -12.53
N ALA A 186 -4.01 0.68 -12.13
CA ALA A 186 -5.44 0.94 -12.16
C ALA A 186 -6.02 1.47 -10.84
N VAL A 187 -5.17 1.82 -9.87
CA VAL A 187 -5.60 2.23 -8.53
C VAL A 187 -4.83 3.47 -8.10
N ASN A 188 -5.53 4.42 -7.46
CA ASN A 188 -4.94 5.59 -6.84
C ASN A 188 -5.73 6.03 -5.59
N PRO A 189 -5.07 6.46 -4.49
CA PRO A 189 -5.76 7.07 -3.36
C PRO A 189 -6.62 8.26 -3.82
N GLY A 190 -7.85 8.33 -3.31
CA GLY A 190 -8.83 9.35 -3.70
C GLY A 190 -9.56 9.12 -5.03
N GLY A 191 -9.03 8.30 -5.94
CA GLY A 191 -9.71 7.88 -7.17
C GLY A 191 -8.90 8.02 -8.46
N VAL A 192 -9.48 7.53 -9.55
CA VAL A 192 -8.95 7.64 -10.92
C VAL A 192 -10.09 8.04 -11.86
N SER A 193 -9.92 9.15 -12.58
CA SER A 193 -10.87 9.63 -13.57
C SER A 193 -10.67 8.95 -14.93
N ARG A 194 -9.41 8.83 -15.37
CA ARG A 194 -9.04 8.22 -16.65
C ARG A 194 -7.85 7.29 -16.48
N HIS A 195 -8.03 6.03 -16.87
CA HIS A 195 -6.96 5.06 -17.00
C HIS A 195 -6.38 5.10 -18.40
N HIS A 196 -5.05 5.03 -18.53
CA HIS A 196 -4.35 5.15 -19.81
C HIS A 196 -3.00 4.42 -19.78
N ASN A 197 -2.89 3.39 -18.93
CA ASN A 197 -1.65 2.65 -18.77
C ASN A 197 -1.29 1.86 -20.04
N ARG A 198 -2.30 1.34 -20.74
CA ARG A 198 -2.08 0.60 -21.98
C ARG A 198 -1.68 1.54 -23.13
N ASP A 199 -2.32 2.70 -23.24
CA ASP A 199 -2.04 3.69 -24.31
C ASP A 199 -0.57 4.09 -24.39
N TRP A 200 0.04 4.54 -23.28
CA TRP A 200 1.41 5.05 -23.33
C TRP A 200 2.43 3.94 -23.64
N ILE A 201 2.20 2.72 -23.12
CA ILE A 201 3.05 1.55 -23.40
C ILE A 201 2.96 1.19 -24.88
N GLU A 202 1.74 1.13 -25.43
CA GLU A 202 1.53 0.81 -26.85
C GLU A 202 2.18 1.86 -27.75
N ARG A 203 2.02 3.15 -27.44
CA ARG A 203 2.68 4.25 -28.17
C ARG A 203 4.20 4.13 -28.15
N ALA A 204 4.78 3.90 -26.97
CA ALA A 204 6.22 3.72 -26.81
C ALA A 204 6.73 2.56 -27.69
N ARG A 205 6.06 1.40 -27.59
CA ARG A 205 6.44 0.20 -28.35
C ARG A 205 6.31 0.40 -29.85
N ARG A 206 5.22 1.03 -30.32
CA ARG A 206 5.01 1.32 -31.76
C ARG A 206 6.06 2.27 -32.34
N ARG A 207 6.64 3.15 -31.53
CA ARG A 207 7.78 4.00 -31.92
C ARG A 207 9.10 3.20 -32.01
N GLY A 208 9.18 2.03 -31.36
CA GLY A 208 10.38 1.20 -31.30
C GLY A 208 11.02 1.10 -29.91
N CYS A 209 10.36 1.61 -28.86
CA CYS A 209 10.83 1.40 -27.49
C CYS A 209 10.78 -0.09 -27.13
N ARG A 210 11.88 -0.61 -26.60
CA ARG A 210 11.97 -1.97 -26.05
C ARG A 210 11.64 -1.96 -24.56
N PHE A 211 10.95 -2.99 -24.11
CA PHE A 211 10.66 -3.21 -22.69
C PHE A 211 11.37 -4.46 -22.19
N VAL A 212 12.05 -4.35 -21.06
CA VAL A 212 12.62 -5.47 -20.30
C VAL A 212 11.97 -5.47 -18.93
N THR A 213 11.26 -6.54 -18.60
CA THR A 213 10.64 -6.75 -17.28
C THR A 213 11.48 -7.72 -16.46
N VAL A 214 12.01 -7.24 -15.35
CA VAL A 214 12.77 -8.03 -14.38
C VAL A 214 11.84 -8.33 -13.21
N ALA A 215 11.16 -9.47 -13.25
CA ALA A 215 10.15 -9.84 -12.25
C ALA A 215 9.95 -11.37 -12.24
N PRO A 216 9.56 -11.97 -11.09
CA PRO A 216 9.24 -13.40 -11.04
C PRO A 216 7.93 -13.77 -11.76
N LEU A 217 7.11 -12.78 -12.10
CA LEU A 217 5.84 -12.93 -12.82
C LEU A 217 5.94 -12.22 -14.17
N ARG A 218 5.66 -12.94 -15.25
CA ARG A 218 5.65 -12.38 -16.61
C ARG A 218 4.58 -11.31 -16.77
N ASP A 219 3.42 -11.52 -16.15
CA ASP A 219 2.25 -10.63 -16.20
C ASP A 219 2.31 -9.44 -15.22
N ASP A 220 3.47 -9.22 -14.56
CA ASP A 220 3.75 -7.93 -13.89
C ASP A 220 4.06 -6.79 -14.89
N THR A 221 4.00 -7.06 -16.19
CA THR A 221 3.96 -6.07 -17.26
C THR A 221 2.86 -6.43 -18.25
N ALA A 222 2.17 -5.45 -18.82
CA ALA A 222 1.09 -5.70 -19.78
C ALA A 222 1.62 -6.41 -21.05
N ASP A 223 0.88 -7.40 -21.57
CA ASP A 223 1.24 -8.13 -22.79
C ASP A 223 1.49 -7.22 -24.00
N ILE A 224 0.80 -6.07 -24.07
CA ILE A 224 0.98 -5.08 -25.15
C ILE A 224 2.40 -4.49 -25.20
N ALA A 225 3.17 -4.58 -24.12
CA ALA A 225 4.56 -4.14 -24.08
C ALA A 225 5.47 -5.07 -24.89
N GLU A 226 5.06 -6.33 -25.11
CA GLU A 226 5.90 -7.40 -25.67
C GLU A 226 7.26 -7.47 -24.94
N ALA A 227 7.22 -7.28 -23.61
CA ALA A 227 8.42 -7.12 -22.82
C ALA A 227 9.24 -8.41 -22.78
N GLU A 228 10.56 -8.28 -22.91
CA GLU A 228 11.47 -9.37 -22.60
C GLU A 228 11.36 -9.69 -21.11
N TRP A 229 11.10 -10.95 -20.78
CA TRP A 229 10.95 -11.40 -19.41
C TRP A 229 12.25 -12.00 -18.86
N ILE A 230 12.81 -11.35 -17.84
CA ILE A 230 13.91 -11.87 -17.03
C ILE A 230 13.37 -12.19 -15.64
N ALA A 231 13.41 -13.47 -15.26
CA ALA A 231 12.88 -13.95 -13.98
C ALA A 231 13.99 -14.27 -12.98
N PRO A 232 14.45 -13.29 -12.16
CA PRO A 232 15.36 -13.59 -11.08
C PRO A 232 14.64 -14.33 -9.95
N ARG A 233 15.40 -15.04 -9.10
CA ARG A 233 14.91 -15.47 -7.78
C ARG A 233 14.46 -14.23 -7.00
N PRO A 234 13.24 -14.17 -6.43
CA PRO A 234 12.80 -12.98 -5.71
C PRO A 234 13.72 -12.62 -4.54
N GLY A 235 13.94 -11.32 -4.33
CA GLY A 235 14.85 -10.81 -3.31
C GLY A 235 16.32 -10.75 -3.74
N THR A 236 16.63 -11.08 -5.01
CA THR A 236 18.01 -11.06 -5.54
C THR A 236 18.28 -9.91 -6.51
N ASP A 237 17.32 -8.99 -6.68
CA ASP A 237 17.41 -7.84 -7.59
C ASP A 237 18.65 -6.98 -7.33
N THR A 238 19.03 -6.80 -6.06
CA THR A 238 20.27 -6.12 -5.64
C THR A 238 21.51 -6.75 -6.29
N ALA A 239 21.61 -8.09 -6.32
CA ALA A 239 22.75 -8.77 -6.95
C ALA A 239 22.77 -8.54 -8.46
N LEU A 240 21.61 -8.60 -9.11
CA LEU A 240 21.49 -8.32 -10.53
C LEU A 240 21.89 -6.87 -10.86
N MET A 241 21.38 -5.88 -10.12
CA MET A 241 21.72 -4.46 -10.32
C MET A 241 23.21 -4.17 -10.07
N LEU A 242 23.82 -4.81 -9.06
CA LEU A 242 25.26 -4.69 -8.80
C LEU A 242 26.10 -5.24 -9.97
N ALA A 243 25.69 -6.36 -10.58
CA ALA A 243 26.40 -6.88 -11.74
C ALA A 243 26.21 -6.05 -13.00
N LEU A 244 25.02 -5.45 -13.21
CA LEU A 244 24.84 -4.46 -14.27
C LEU A 244 25.78 -3.27 -14.07
N ALA A 245 25.82 -2.71 -12.85
CA ALA A 245 26.73 -1.63 -12.50
C ALA A 245 28.21 -2.03 -12.67
N GLN A 246 28.59 -3.24 -12.29
CA GLN A 246 29.95 -3.74 -12.43
C GLN A 246 30.37 -3.85 -13.90
N VAL A 247 29.49 -4.30 -14.80
CA VAL A 247 29.77 -4.33 -16.24
C VAL A 247 29.93 -2.91 -16.78
N LEU A 248 29.07 -1.98 -16.38
CA LEU A 248 29.21 -0.58 -16.79
C LEU A 248 30.57 0.02 -16.37
N ASP A 249 31.02 -0.26 -15.13
CA ASP A 249 32.32 0.21 -14.61
C ASP A 249 33.50 -0.47 -15.32
N ALA A 250 33.49 -1.80 -15.44
CA ALA A 250 34.61 -2.57 -15.98
C ALA A 250 34.82 -2.34 -17.48
N ASP A 251 33.75 -2.15 -18.24
CA ASP A 251 33.81 -1.98 -19.69
C ASP A 251 33.89 -0.49 -20.11
N GLY A 252 33.98 0.43 -19.14
CA GLY A 252 34.15 1.86 -19.38
C GLY A 252 32.91 2.54 -19.97
N LEU A 253 31.72 2.06 -19.62
CA LEU A 253 30.43 2.53 -20.14
C LEU A 253 29.73 3.54 -19.22
N THR A 254 30.35 3.90 -18.09
CA THR A 254 29.79 4.90 -17.17
C THR A 254 29.95 6.33 -17.71
N ASP A 255 28.96 7.18 -17.47
CA ASP A 255 29.06 8.62 -17.72
C ASP A 255 29.87 9.27 -16.60
N THR A 256 31.19 9.25 -16.76
CA THR A 256 32.13 9.83 -15.79
C THR A 256 31.94 11.33 -15.61
N ALA A 257 31.46 12.05 -16.63
CA ALA A 257 31.20 13.49 -16.53
C ALA A 257 30.02 13.74 -15.58
N PHE A 258 28.90 13.06 -15.79
CA PHE A 258 27.72 13.16 -14.93
C PHE A 258 28.04 12.73 -13.48
N LEU A 259 28.73 11.61 -13.30
CA LEU A 259 29.14 11.13 -11.97
C LEU A 259 29.94 12.20 -11.22
N ASN A 260 30.89 12.86 -11.88
CA ASN A 260 31.73 13.88 -11.26
C ASN A 260 30.97 15.17 -10.91
N SER A 261 30.05 15.62 -11.77
CA SER A 261 29.34 16.89 -11.55
C SER A 261 28.07 16.76 -10.70
N HIS A 262 27.33 15.65 -10.79
CA HIS A 262 25.99 15.51 -10.22
C HIS A 262 25.89 14.50 -9.07
N THR A 263 26.97 13.81 -8.72
CA THR A 263 26.95 12.81 -7.64
C THR A 263 28.08 13.01 -6.62
N VAL A 264 27.97 12.31 -5.49
CA VAL A 264 29.06 12.09 -4.51
C VAL A 264 29.20 10.61 -4.19
N GLY A 265 30.43 10.17 -3.91
CA GLY A 265 30.66 8.83 -3.36
C GLY A 265 30.91 7.69 -4.35
N TYR A 266 30.95 7.96 -5.66
CA TYR A 266 31.13 6.92 -6.69
C TYR A 266 32.34 6.01 -6.44
N GLU A 267 33.52 6.58 -6.18
CA GLU A 267 34.74 5.77 -5.97
C GLU A 267 34.64 4.82 -4.77
N HIS A 268 33.90 5.19 -3.73
CA HIS A 268 33.66 4.30 -2.58
C HIS A 268 32.84 3.07 -3.03
N PHE A 269 31.77 3.30 -3.78
CA PHE A 269 30.92 2.25 -4.33
C PHE A 269 31.67 1.39 -5.38
N ALA A 270 32.44 2.01 -6.26
CA ALA A 270 33.22 1.30 -7.29
C ALA A 270 34.25 0.34 -6.66
N ARG A 271 34.85 0.70 -5.52
CA ARG A 271 35.73 -0.21 -4.76
C ARG A 271 35.02 -1.50 -4.33
N TYR A 272 33.75 -1.41 -3.94
CA TYR A 272 32.92 -2.57 -3.60
C TYR A 272 32.54 -3.41 -4.83
N LEU A 273 32.19 -2.77 -5.95
CA LEU A 273 31.92 -3.46 -7.22
C LEU A 273 33.13 -4.27 -7.71
N ARG A 274 34.31 -3.65 -7.64
CA ARG A 274 35.60 -4.22 -8.08
C ARG A 274 36.16 -5.26 -7.10
N GLY A 275 35.50 -5.51 -5.96
CA GLY A 275 35.97 -6.44 -4.93
C GLY A 275 37.19 -5.95 -4.13
N THR A 276 37.62 -4.70 -4.30
CA THR A 276 38.75 -4.14 -3.54
C THR A 276 38.40 -3.85 -2.07
N ALA A 277 37.10 -3.75 -1.76
CA ALA A 277 36.62 -3.51 -0.39
C ALA A 277 36.42 -4.81 0.41
N ASP A 278 36.03 -5.91 -0.25
CA ASP A 278 35.58 -7.15 0.42
C ASP A 278 36.13 -8.44 -0.19
N GLY A 279 36.96 -8.36 -1.22
CA GLY A 279 37.56 -9.51 -1.92
C GLY A 279 36.68 -10.17 -2.97
N VAL A 280 35.46 -9.67 -3.23
CA VAL A 280 34.51 -10.30 -4.16
C VAL A 280 34.12 -9.33 -5.27
N VAL A 281 34.50 -9.62 -6.50
CA VAL A 281 34.02 -8.84 -7.66
C VAL A 281 32.54 -9.13 -7.88
N LYS A 282 31.72 -8.09 -8.01
CA LYS A 282 30.27 -8.21 -8.22
C LYS A 282 29.93 -8.43 -9.69
N ASP A 283 30.59 -9.38 -10.33
CA ASP A 283 30.49 -9.61 -11.78
C ASP A 283 29.21 -10.39 -12.17
N PRO A 284 28.92 -10.55 -13.48
CA PRO A 284 27.77 -11.32 -13.94
C PRO A 284 27.76 -12.79 -13.50
N ALA A 285 28.91 -13.43 -13.29
CA ALA A 285 28.97 -14.82 -12.84
C ALA A 285 28.56 -14.94 -11.37
N TRP A 286 29.01 -14.00 -10.54
CA TRP A 286 28.58 -13.85 -9.15
C TRP A 286 27.07 -13.63 -9.05
N ALA A 287 26.52 -12.69 -9.82
CA ALA A 287 25.07 -12.43 -9.80
C ALA A 287 24.26 -13.60 -10.37
N ALA A 288 24.76 -14.33 -11.36
CA ALA A 288 24.09 -15.51 -11.92
C ALA A 288 23.92 -16.62 -10.88
N ALA A 289 24.94 -16.86 -10.04
CA ALA A 289 24.87 -17.86 -8.96
C ALA A 289 23.77 -17.52 -7.93
N ILE A 290 23.60 -16.23 -7.63
CA ILE A 290 22.62 -15.74 -6.66
C ILE A 290 21.21 -15.67 -7.27
N SER A 291 21.06 -14.97 -8.39
CA SER A 291 19.76 -14.63 -8.97
C SER A 291 19.18 -15.69 -9.90
N GLY A 292 20.02 -16.58 -10.43
CA GLY A 292 19.63 -17.53 -11.48
C GLY A 292 19.55 -16.93 -12.88
N VAL A 293 19.80 -15.62 -13.05
CA VAL A 293 19.81 -14.97 -14.37
C VAL A 293 21.12 -15.30 -15.10
N PRO A 294 21.11 -15.73 -16.37
CA PRO A 294 22.34 -16.06 -17.09
C PRO A 294 23.32 -14.87 -17.16
N ALA A 295 24.59 -15.12 -16.81
CA ALA A 295 25.65 -14.11 -16.77
C ALA A 295 25.79 -13.33 -18.09
N GLU A 296 25.68 -14.01 -19.23
CA GLU A 296 25.76 -13.38 -20.55
C GLU A 296 24.60 -12.42 -20.81
N ARG A 297 23.41 -12.74 -20.29
CA ARG A 297 22.25 -11.85 -20.45
C ARG A 297 22.43 -10.57 -19.64
N ILE A 298 22.95 -10.68 -18.41
CA ILE A 298 23.29 -9.54 -17.55
C ILE A 298 24.30 -8.64 -18.27
N ARG A 299 25.39 -9.20 -18.81
CA ARG A 299 26.39 -8.46 -19.58
C ARG A 299 25.76 -7.73 -20.76
N THR A 300 25.04 -8.46 -21.61
CA THR A 300 24.39 -7.89 -22.80
C THR A 300 23.41 -6.78 -22.41
N LEU A 301 22.64 -6.94 -21.32
CA LEU A 301 21.67 -5.93 -20.89
C LEU A 301 22.38 -4.63 -20.47
N ALA A 302 23.50 -4.72 -19.74
CA ALA A 302 24.27 -3.54 -19.37
C ALA A 302 24.76 -2.75 -20.61
N HIS A 303 25.26 -3.44 -21.65
CA HIS A 303 25.63 -2.79 -22.91
C HIS A 303 24.42 -2.16 -23.63
N GLU A 304 23.29 -2.84 -23.70
CA GLU A 304 22.05 -2.31 -24.29
C GLU A 304 21.57 -1.06 -23.56
N MET A 305 21.64 -1.06 -22.22
CA MET A 305 21.28 0.08 -21.39
C MET A 305 22.18 1.30 -21.65
N ALA A 306 23.49 1.08 -21.80
CA ALA A 306 24.45 2.14 -22.10
C ALA A 306 24.32 2.69 -23.53
N ALA A 307 23.90 1.85 -24.48
CA ALA A 307 23.79 2.21 -25.90
C ALA A 307 22.49 2.94 -26.28
N ALA A 308 21.51 3.01 -25.38
CA ALA A 308 20.17 3.53 -25.65
C ALA A 308 19.76 4.62 -24.66
N ARG A 309 18.77 5.44 -25.04
CA ARG A 309 18.01 6.26 -24.10
C ARG A 309 17.20 5.34 -23.17
N THR A 310 17.70 5.15 -21.96
CA THR A 310 17.24 4.13 -21.01
C THR A 310 16.57 4.74 -19.78
N LEU A 311 15.34 4.31 -19.52
CA LEU A 311 14.65 4.54 -18.26
C LEU A 311 14.81 3.31 -17.36
N VAL A 312 15.44 3.50 -16.20
CA VAL A 312 15.48 2.51 -15.12
C VAL A 312 14.31 2.81 -14.18
N THR A 313 13.38 1.86 -14.05
CA THR A 313 12.28 2.00 -13.09
C THR A 313 12.24 0.88 -12.06
N VAL A 314 12.02 1.27 -10.81
CA VAL A 314 11.91 0.36 -9.66
C VAL A 314 10.48 0.40 -9.10
N SER A 315 9.84 -0.76 -9.06
CA SER A 315 8.53 -0.96 -8.45
C SER A 315 8.60 -0.86 -6.92
N TRP A 316 7.53 -0.40 -6.28
CA TRP A 316 7.45 -0.36 -4.81
C TRP A 316 7.50 -1.75 -4.16
N SER A 317 7.29 -2.79 -4.96
CA SER A 317 7.33 -4.18 -4.51
C SER A 317 8.73 -4.60 -4.03
N LEU A 318 9.80 -4.10 -4.67
CA LEU A 318 11.18 -4.49 -4.33
C LEU A 318 11.59 -4.07 -2.91
N GLN A 319 11.03 -2.96 -2.41
CA GLN A 319 11.38 -2.44 -1.09
C GLN A 319 10.54 -3.01 0.06
N ARG A 320 9.54 -3.87 -0.23
CA ARG A 320 8.74 -4.56 0.80
C ARG A 320 9.31 -5.93 1.17
N ALA A 321 10.63 -5.98 1.32
CA ALA A 321 11.40 -7.17 1.64
C ALA A 321 12.53 -6.78 2.61
N GLN A 322 13.17 -7.79 3.21
CA GLN A 322 14.38 -7.57 4.01
C GLN A 322 15.45 -6.90 3.13
N HIS A 323 16.10 -5.87 3.66
CA HIS A 323 17.06 -5.01 2.96
C HIS A 323 16.49 -4.29 1.73
N GLY A 324 15.19 -3.97 1.71
CA GLY A 324 14.50 -3.29 0.61
C GLY A 324 15.06 -1.92 0.21
N GLU A 325 15.91 -1.33 1.06
CA GLU A 325 16.68 -0.12 0.81
C GLU A 325 17.64 -0.33 -0.38
N GLN A 326 18.30 -1.48 -0.42
CA GLN A 326 19.41 -1.77 -1.33
C GLN A 326 19.00 -1.72 -2.81
N PRO A 327 17.94 -2.43 -3.27
CA PRO A 327 17.54 -2.36 -4.68
C PRO A 327 16.96 -0.99 -5.06
N THR A 328 16.36 -0.27 -4.09
CA THR A 328 15.85 1.09 -4.33
C THR A 328 16.99 2.07 -4.56
N TRP A 329 18.03 2.01 -3.72
CA TRP A 329 19.24 2.82 -3.87
C TRP A 329 19.95 2.50 -5.18
N LEU A 330 20.11 1.21 -5.51
CA LEU A 330 20.76 0.77 -6.74
C LEU A 330 20.04 1.20 -8.01
N GLY A 331 18.70 1.28 -8.00
CA GLY A 331 17.96 1.85 -9.13
C GLY A 331 18.40 3.28 -9.47
N VAL A 332 18.64 4.10 -8.44
CA VAL A 332 19.17 5.46 -8.61
C VAL A 332 20.63 5.42 -9.06
N VAL A 333 21.48 4.62 -8.42
CA VAL A 333 22.91 4.54 -8.74
C VAL A 333 23.12 4.05 -10.17
N LEU A 334 22.40 3.03 -10.61
CA LEU A 334 22.45 2.49 -11.97
C LEU A 334 22.04 3.56 -13.00
N ALA A 335 20.96 4.30 -12.73
CA ALA A 335 20.55 5.42 -13.58
C ALA A 335 21.58 6.57 -13.61
N ALA A 336 22.26 6.84 -12.49
CA ALA A 336 23.32 7.84 -12.40
C ALA A 336 24.59 7.41 -13.16
N MET A 337 24.96 6.13 -13.09
CA MET A 337 26.08 5.55 -13.85
C MET A 337 25.85 5.63 -15.36
N LEU A 338 24.61 5.47 -15.82
CA LEU A 338 24.24 5.69 -17.22
C LEU A 338 24.27 7.18 -17.64
N GLY A 339 24.25 8.11 -16.68
CA GLY A 339 24.35 9.56 -16.93
C GLY A 339 23.10 10.21 -17.51
N GLN A 340 21.94 9.54 -17.49
CA GLN A 340 20.74 9.98 -18.22
C GLN A 340 19.67 10.63 -17.35
N ILE A 341 19.89 10.75 -16.03
CA ILE A 341 18.97 11.44 -15.11
C ILE A 341 18.78 12.90 -15.55
N GLY A 342 17.51 13.31 -15.69
CA GLY A 342 17.11 14.65 -16.15
C GLY A 342 16.97 14.80 -17.67
N LEU A 343 17.17 13.74 -18.46
CA LEU A 343 16.88 13.76 -19.90
C LEU A 343 15.47 13.24 -20.21
N PRO A 344 14.80 13.76 -21.28
CA PRO A 344 13.53 13.21 -21.75
C PRO A 344 13.65 11.71 -22.07
N GLY A 345 12.84 10.86 -21.42
CA GLY A 345 12.84 9.41 -21.62
C GLY A 345 14.04 8.64 -21.04
N GLY A 346 14.88 9.28 -20.22
CA GLY A 346 16.03 8.64 -19.57
C GLY A 346 16.06 8.87 -18.06
N GLY A 347 16.88 8.07 -17.37
CA GLY A 347 17.14 8.25 -15.93
C GLY A 347 16.38 7.29 -15.04
N PHE A 348 15.86 7.80 -13.92
CA PHE A 348 15.27 7.00 -12.84
C PHE A 348 13.77 7.28 -12.65
N GLY A 349 13.00 6.23 -12.38
CA GLY A 349 11.60 6.30 -11.98
C GLY A 349 11.23 5.34 -10.86
N HIS A 350 10.30 5.73 -9.98
CA HIS A 350 9.86 4.88 -8.89
C HIS A 350 8.33 4.74 -8.87
N GLY A 351 7.82 3.54 -9.20
CA GLY A 351 6.40 3.22 -9.05
C GLY A 351 5.50 3.41 -10.27
N TYR A 352 6.02 3.49 -11.51
CA TYR A 352 5.18 3.56 -12.73
C TYR A 352 4.19 2.39 -12.86
N GLY A 353 4.47 1.25 -12.24
CA GLY A 353 3.58 0.09 -12.11
C GLY A 353 2.98 -0.12 -10.73
N SER A 354 2.92 0.91 -9.89
CA SER A 354 2.53 0.80 -8.47
C SER A 354 1.35 1.69 -8.08
N SER A 355 1.05 2.74 -8.84
CA SER A 355 -0.11 3.61 -8.67
C SER A 355 -0.44 4.30 -9.99
N ALA A 356 -1.72 4.59 -10.25
CA ALA A 356 -2.16 5.24 -11.48
C ALA A 356 -1.56 6.66 -11.66
N SER A 357 -1.31 7.36 -10.55
CA SER A 357 -0.84 8.75 -10.51
C SER A 357 0.61 8.97 -10.91
N ILE A 358 1.44 7.92 -10.96
CA ILE A 358 2.86 8.08 -11.27
C ILE A 358 3.04 8.31 -12.76
N GLY A 359 3.72 9.41 -13.10
CA GLY A 359 3.87 9.85 -14.49
C GLY A 359 2.68 10.63 -15.04
N GLU A 360 1.71 10.99 -14.18
CA GLU A 360 0.72 12.00 -14.51
C GLU A 360 1.28 13.41 -14.32
N PRO A 361 0.99 14.36 -15.22
CA PRO A 361 1.39 15.75 -15.06
C PRO A 361 0.97 16.32 -13.70
N THR A 362 1.88 17.03 -13.04
CA THR A 362 1.61 17.60 -11.72
C THR A 362 0.42 18.58 -11.77
N ARG A 363 -0.58 18.35 -10.92
CA ARG A 363 -1.68 19.31 -10.72
C ARG A 363 -1.17 20.58 -10.02
N THR A 364 -1.63 21.75 -10.46
CA THR A 364 -1.20 23.06 -9.91
C THR A 364 -1.99 23.53 -8.69
N LEU A 365 -3.10 22.86 -8.38
CA LEU A 365 -4.06 23.28 -7.35
C LEU A 365 -4.09 22.29 -6.17
N PRO A 366 -4.20 22.78 -4.92
CA PRO A 366 -4.55 21.94 -3.78
C PRO A 366 -6.01 21.46 -3.90
N LEU A 367 -6.40 20.54 -3.02
CA LEU A 367 -7.78 20.05 -2.94
C LEU A 367 -8.45 20.52 -1.66
N PRO A 368 -9.77 20.81 -1.70
CA PRO A 368 -10.55 21.04 -0.49
C PRO A 368 -10.54 19.76 0.36
N ARG A 369 -10.11 19.87 1.62
CA ARG A 369 -9.99 18.74 2.55
C ARG A 369 -10.22 19.21 3.98
N LEU A 370 -10.75 18.33 4.83
CA LEU A 370 -10.96 18.64 6.23
C LEU A 370 -9.61 18.87 6.95
N PRO A 371 -9.41 20.00 7.66
CA PRO A 371 -8.25 20.19 8.51
C PRO A 371 -8.28 19.25 9.72
N GLN A 372 -7.17 18.59 10.03
CA GLN A 372 -7.09 17.65 11.17
C GLN A 372 -6.71 18.33 12.49
N GLY A 373 -6.31 19.61 12.49
CA GLY A 373 -5.70 20.25 13.66
C GLY A 373 -4.26 19.78 13.89
N ALA A 374 -3.74 19.97 15.11
CA ALA A 374 -2.38 19.59 15.48
C ALA A 374 -2.42 18.46 16.51
N ASN A 375 -1.60 17.43 16.32
CA ASN A 375 -1.36 16.40 17.33
C ASN A 375 -0.21 16.87 18.24
N PRO A 376 -0.45 17.13 19.55
CA PRO A 376 0.60 17.53 20.47
C PRO A 376 1.56 16.38 20.85
N ILE A 377 1.23 15.13 20.48
CA ILE A 377 2.05 13.96 20.80
C ILE A 377 3.09 13.71 19.70
N ASP A 378 4.36 13.72 20.11
CA ASP A 378 5.50 13.50 19.23
C ASP A 378 5.90 12.02 19.14
N ARG A 379 5.34 11.15 19.97
CA ARG A 379 5.56 9.69 19.93
C ARG A 379 4.93 9.05 18.70
N PHE A 380 5.67 8.15 18.09
CA PHE A 380 5.22 7.38 16.95
C PHE A 380 5.92 6.03 16.87
N ILE A 381 5.37 5.17 16.01
CA ILE A 381 6.05 3.96 15.53
C ILE A 381 6.17 3.99 14.00
N PRO A 382 7.19 3.36 13.40
CA PRO A 382 7.11 2.95 12.00
C PRO A 382 5.89 2.05 11.82
N VAL A 383 5.09 2.27 10.77
CA VAL A 383 3.74 1.68 10.64
C VAL A 383 3.68 0.15 10.77
N ALA A 384 4.74 -0.53 10.33
CA ALA A 384 4.84 -1.99 10.38
C ALA A 384 5.28 -2.54 11.74
N ARG A 385 5.44 -1.70 12.78
CA ARG A 385 5.91 -2.10 14.12
C ARG A 385 4.80 -2.13 15.16
N ILE A 386 3.55 -2.26 14.72
CA ILE A 386 2.39 -2.29 15.62
C ILE A 386 2.40 -3.50 16.55
N ALA A 387 2.67 -4.70 16.05
CA ALA A 387 2.71 -5.88 16.90
C ALA A 387 3.89 -5.83 17.88
N ASP A 388 5.04 -5.30 17.46
CA ASP A 388 6.19 -5.06 18.36
C ASP A 388 5.83 -4.10 19.49
N MET A 389 5.19 -2.98 19.16
CA MET A 389 4.74 -1.98 20.13
C MET A 389 3.81 -2.58 21.18
N LEU A 390 2.78 -3.30 20.74
CA LEU A 390 1.75 -3.85 21.63
C LEU A 390 2.28 -5.01 22.49
N LEU A 391 3.19 -5.83 21.94
CA LEU A 391 3.75 -6.98 22.65
C LEU A 391 4.89 -6.60 23.61
N ALA A 392 5.63 -5.53 23.33
CA ALA A 392 6.86 -5.20 24.05
C ALA A 392 6.98 -3.69 24.39
N PRO A 393 6.00 -3.10 25.11
CA PRO A 393 6.06 -1.68 25.50
C PRO A 393 7.31 -1.37 26.32
N GLY A 394 7.86 -0.16 26.15
CA GLY A 394 9.08 0.32 26.81
C GLY A 394 10.41 -0.17 26.20
N THR A 395 10.36 -1.18 25.33
CA THR A 395 11.55 -1.72 24.64
C THR A 395 12.14 -0.67 23.67
N PRO A 396 13.47 -0.47 23.66
CA PRO A 396 14.11 0.43 22.72
C PRO A 396 14.09 -0.13 21.30
N PHE A 397 13.93 0.74 20.32
CA PHE A 397 14.11 0.43 18.90
C PHE A 397 14.86 1.57 18.21
N ARG A 398 15.55 1.26 17.12
CA ARG A 398 16.24 2.26 16.30
C ARG A 398 15.50 2.52 15.02
N TYR A 399 15.47 3.78 14.61
CA TYR A 399 14.81 4.24 13.40
C TYR A 399 15.46 5.54 12.95
N ASP A 400 15.94 5.58 11.71
CA ASP A 400 16.39 6.81 11.08
C ASP A 400 17.44 7.59 11.91
N GLY A 401 18.48 6.87 12.38
CA GLY A 401 19.55 7.43 13.20
C GLY A 401 19.19 7.69 14.67
N ARG A 402 17.94 7.42 15.08
CA ARG A 402 17.43 7.70 16.43
C ARG A 402 17.18 6.43 17.22
N GLU A 403 17.34 6.52 18.54
CA GLU A 403 16.86 5.51 19.47
C GLU A 403 15.55 5.98 20.12
N LEU A 404 14.51 5.17 20.00
CA LEU A 404 13.15 5.43 20.44
C LEU A 404 12.68 4.28 21.34
N ARG A 405 11.52 4.41 21.98
CA ARG A 405 10.92 3.35 22.81
C ARG A 405 9.46 3.17 22.45
N TYR A 406 9.00 1.93 22.44
CA TYR A 406 7.59 1.64 22.20
C TYR A 406 6.71 2.20 23.33
N PRO A 407 5.62 2.92 23.01
CA PRO A 407 4.65 3.38 24.01
C PRO A 407 3.81 2.22 24.55
N ASP A 408 3.28 2.37 25.76
CA ASP A 408 2.34 1.44 26.38
C ASP A 408 0.90 1.83 26.02
N ILE A 409 0.31 1.09 25.07
CA ILE A 409 -1.00 1.42 24.50
C ILE A 409 -2.11 0.67 25.24
N ARG A 410 -3.08 1.44 25.77
CA ARG A 410 -4.28 0.93 26.44
C ARG A 410 -5.49 0.88 25.50
N LEU A 411 -5.58 1.80 24.54
CA LEU A 411 -6.68 1.84 23.58
C LEU A 411 -6.18 1.94 22.15
N VAL A 412 -6.75 1.12 21.27
CA VAL A 412 -6.55 1.21 19.81
C VAL A 412 -7.85 1.69 19.18
N TYR A 413 -7.79 2.77 18.41
CA TYR A 413 -8.93 3.29 17.63
C TYR A 413 -8.62 3.17 16.14
N TRP A 414 -9.44 2.42 15.40
CA TRP A 414 -9.23 2.18 13.97
C TRP A 414 -10.46 2.53 13.14
N ALA A 415 -10.26 3.32 12.09
CA ALA A 415 -11.26 3.63 11.06
C ALA A 415 -10.63 3.60 9.66
N GLY A 416 -11.30 2.96 8.70
CA GLY A 416 -10.86 2.95 7.30
C GLY A 416 -9.63 2.09 6.99
N GLY A 417 -9.33 1.07 7.80
CA GLY A 417 -8.21 0.15 7.60
C GLY A 417 -8.47 -1.25 8.15
N ASN A 418 -7.67 -2.22 7.70
CA ASN A 418 -7.81 -3.63 8.06
C ASN A 418 -6.42 -4.24 8.37
N PRO A 419 -5.88 -4.07 9.59
CA PRO A 419 -4.59 -4.63 10.00
C PRO A 419 -4.49 -6.14 9.87
N PHE A 420 -5.59 -6.89 10.09
CA PHE A 420 -5.63 -8.33 9.84
C PHE A 420 -5.61 -8.72 8.35
N HIS A 421 -5.54 -7.74 7.45
CA HIS A 421 -5.21 -7.96 6.05
C HIS A 421 -3.79 -7.53 5.72
N HIS A 422 -3.35 -6.32 6.12
CA HIS A 422 -2.10 -5.74 5.61
C HIS A 422 -0.85 -6.08 6.43
N HIS A 423 -1.00 -6.50 7.69
CA HIS A 423 0.14 -6.78 8.56
C HIS A 423 0.61 -8.23 8.41
N GLN A 424 1.83 -8.51 8.87
CA GLN A 424 2.49 -9.81 8.73
C GLN A 424 2.24 -10.68 9.97
N ASP A 425 2.49 -11.99 9.88
CA ASP A 425 2.28 -12.96 10.96
C ASP A 425 0.97 -12.73 11.72
N LEU A 426 -0.16 -13.03 11.07
CA LEU A 426 -1.48 -12.69 11.63
C LEU A 426 -1.80 -13.39 12.96
N ALA A 427 -1.15 -14.53 13.25
CA ALA A 427 -1.25 -15.17 14.55
C ALA A 427 -0.53 -14.34 15.63
N ARG A 428 0.65 -13.78 15.32
CA ARG A 428 1.34 -12.80 16.17
C ARG A 428 0.54 -11.52 16.33
N LEU A 429 -0.02 -10.97 15.24
CA LEU A 429 -0.89 -9.79 15.32
C LEU A 429 -2.09 -10.04 16.23
N ARG A 430 -2.72 -11.21 16.14
CA ARG A 430 -3.84 -11.57 17.01
C ARG A 430 -3.44 -11.49 18.48
N ARG A 431 -2.29 -12.08 18.86
CA ARG A 431 -1.75 -11.96 20.23
C ARG A 431 -1.46 -10.51 20.62
N ALA A 432 -0.97 -9.69 19.68
CA ALA A 432 -0.73 -8.28 19.92
C ALA A 432 -2.03 -7.49 20.18
N PHE A 433 -3.09 -7.80 19.42
CA PHE A 433 -4.42 -7.21 19.58
C PHE A 433 -5.11 -7.65 20.87
N ASP A 434 -4.64 -8.69 21.57
CA ASP A 434 -5.12 -9.04 22.92
C ASP A 434 -4.49 -8.17 24.04
N ARG A 435 -3.51 -7.32 23.73
CA ARG A 435 -2.78 -6.52 24.72
C ARG A 435 -3.49 -5.22 25.16
N PRO A 436 -4.06 -4.40 24.26
CA PRO A 436 -4.81 -3.22 24.66
C PRO A 436 -6.03 -3.58 25.52
N GLU A 437 -6.47 -2.67 26.37
CA GLU A 437 -7.68 -2.82 27.17
C GLU A 437 -8.94 -2.73 26.31
N THR A 438 -8.93 -1.83 25.31
CA THR A 438 -10.07 -1.63 24.41
C THR A 438 -9.62 -1.43 22.95
N ILE A 439 -10.34 -2.06 22.02
CA ILE A 439 -10.19 -1.87 20.57
C ILE A 439 -11.52 -1.41 19.97
N VAL A 440 -11.48 -0.29 19.26
CA VAL A 440 -12.64 0.33 18.61
C VAL A 440 -12.43 0.29 17.10
N VAL A 441 -13.44 -0.16 16.35
CA VAL A 441 -13.39 -0.28 14.90
C VAL A 441 -14.62 0.33 14.24
N HIS A 442 -14.37 1.22 13.29
CA HIS A 442 -15.35 1.66 12.29
C HIS A 442 -15.16 0.84 11.02
N ASP A 443 -16.19 0.12 10.59
CA ASP A 443 -16.16 -0.64 9.33
C ASP A 443 -17.57 -0.74 8.73
N SER A 444 -17.65 -0.83 7.41
CA SER A 444 -18.91 -1.11 6.71
C SER A 444 -19.24 -2.59 6.68
N PHE A 445 -18.24 -3.45 6.91
CA PHE A 445 -18.35 -4.91 6.84
C PHE A 445 -17.70 -5.58 8.05
N TRP A 446 -18.16 -6.79 8.39
CA TRP A 446 -17.55 -7.69 9.36
C TRP A 446 -16.21 -8.27 8.86
N THR A 447 -15.24 -7.38 8.61
CA THR A 447 -13.86 -7.72 8.26
C THR A 447 -13.18 -8.45 9.42
N ALA A 448 -12.03 -9.05 9.14
CA ALA A 448 -11.23 -9.69 10.19
C ALA A 448 -10.88 -8.70 11.32
N THR A 449 -10.63 -7.42 11.02
CA THR A 449 -10.37 -6.42 12.07
C THR A 449 -11.61 -6.12 12.91
N ALA A 450 -12.79 -5.93 12.30
CA ALA A 450 -14.03 -5.72 13.05
C ALA A 450 -14.33 -6.89 14.02
N ARG A 451 -14.01 -8.13 13.61
CA ARG A 451 -14.18 -9.34 14.43
C ARG A 451 -13.17 -9.47 15.59
N HIS A 452 -12.15 -8.62 15.63
CA HIS A 452 -11.20 -8.55 16.75
C HIS A 452 -11.37 -7.26 17.57
N ALA A 453 -12.44 -6.49 17.34
CA ALA A 453 -12.76 -5.29 18.12
C ALA A 453 -13.62 -5.60 19.35
N ASP A 454 -13.54 -4.74 20.35
CA ASP A 454 -14.46 -4.73 21.48
C ASP A 454 -15.73 -3.93 21.18
N ILE A 455 -15.58 -2.80 20.48
CA ILE A 455 -16.70 -1.95 20.05
C ILE A 455 -16.63 -1.78 18.53
N VAL A 456 -17.72 -2.14 17.85
CA VAL A 456 -17.85 -2.08 16.40
C VAL A 456 -18.93 -1.09 16.03
N LEU A 457 -18.56 -0.08 15.25
CA LEU A 457 -19.43 1.01 14.83
C LEU A 457 -19.66 0.91 13.31
N PRO A 458 -20.93 0.77 12.85
CA PRO A 458 -21.23 0.58 11.45
C PRO A 458 -21.02 1.89 10.66
N ALA A 459 -20.05 1.88 9.75
CA ALA A 459 -19.75 3.01 8.88
C ALA A 459 -20.42 2.87 7.50
N THR A 460 -20.87 3.98 6.93
CA THR A 460 -21.45 4.02 5.57
C THR A 460 -20.44 3.61 4.49
N MET A 461 -20.93 3.11 3.35
CA MET A 461 -20.17 3.08 2.09
C MET A 461 -20.22 4.45 1.40
N THR A 462 -19.29 4.73 0.47
CA THR A 462 -19.28 6.03 -0.25
C THR A 462 -20.56 6.31 -1.04
N ILE A 463 -21.25 5.27 -1.49
CA ILE A 463 -22.51 5.38 -2.22
C ILE A 463 -23.70 5.79 -1.32
N GLU A 464 -23.50 5.83 0.00
CA GLU A 464 -24.54 6.09 1.00
C GLU A 464 -24.46 7.50 1.62
N ARG A 465 -23.51 8.33 1.15
CA ARG A 465 -23.21 9.66 1.71
C ARG A 465 -22.77 10.65 0.64
N ASP A 466 -22.87 11.92 0.98
CA ASP A 466 -22.46 13.04 0.14
C ASP A 466 -20.96 13.35 0.31
N ASP A 467 -20.23 13.50 -0.78
CA ASP A 467 -18.85 13.99 -0.79
C ASP A 467 -18.50 14.61 -2.15
N TYR A 468 -17.25 14.99 -2.34
CA TYR A 468 -16.62 15.15 -3.65
C TYR A 468 -15.27 14.44 -3.65
N GLY A 469 -14.81 14.04 -4.82
CA GLY A 469 -13.60 13.22 -4.94
C GLY A 469 -12.77 13.61 -6.13
N THR A 470 -11.48 13.38 -5.96
CA THR A 470 -10.47 13.39 -7.03
C THR A 470 -9.27 12.62 -6.50
N GLY A 471 -8.53 11.94 -7.34
CA GLY A 471 -7.28 11.28 -6.96
C GLY A 471 -6.12 12.23 -6.70
N ASP A 472 -5.05 11.70 -6.14
CA ASP A 472 -3.77 12.42 -6.14
C ASP A 472 -3.26 12.54 -7.58
N ASN A 473 -2.87 13.76 -7.99
CA ASN A 473 -2.54 14.14 -9.38
C ASN A 473 -3.62 13.86 -10.44
N ASP A 474 -4.84 13.52 -10.04
CA ASP A 474 -5.95 13.41 -10.97
C ASP A 474 -6.40 14.79 -11.45
N ALA A 475 -6.81 14.86 -12.71
CA ALA A 475 -7.19 16.07 -13.41
C ALA A 475 -8.68 16.40 -13.30
N ILE A 476 -9.52 15.60 -12.64
CA ILE A 476 -10.97 15.87 -12.53
C ILE A 476 -11.43 15.80 -11.08
N LEU A 477 -12.20 16.80 -10.64
CA LEU A 477 -12.95 16.77 -9.39
C LEU A 477 -14.41 16.42 -9.68
N PHE A 478 -14.91 15.33 -9.09
CA PHE A 478 -16.27 14.86 -9.25
C PHE A 478 -17.14 15.22 -8.03
N PRO A 479 -18.39 15.68 -8.23
CA PRO A 479 -19.40 15.62 -7.18
C PRO A 479 -19.75 14.14 -6.91
N MET A 480 -19.92 13.78 -5.64
CA MET A 480 -20.21 12.41 -5.20
C MET A 480 -21.43 12.42 -4.28
N PRO A 481 -22.63 12.75 -4.79
CA PRO A 481 -23.85 12.71 -3.97
C PRO A 481 -24.19 11.26 -3.55
N ALA A 482 -24.87 11.13 -2.42
CA ALA A 482 -25.39 9.85 -1.96
C ALA A 482 -26.30 9.25 -3.03
N LEU A 483 -26.01 8.00 -3.41
CA LEU A 483 -26.79 7.26 -4.41
C LEU A 483 -27.89 6.43 -3.76
N THR A 484 -27.68 5.98 -2.53
CA THR A 484 -28.61 5.14 -1.78
C THR A 484 -28.67 5.60 -0.33
N ARG A 485 -29.69 5.17 0.41
CA ARG A 485 -29.73 5.36 1.86
C ARG A 485 -28.66 4.51 2.57
N PRO A 486 -28.20 4.93 3.76
CA PRO A 486 -27.35 4.10 4.62
C PRO A 486 -27.94 2.72 4.89
N HIS A 487 -27.06 1.71 4.95
CA HIS A 487 -27.46 0.35 5.29
C HIS A 487 -27.81 0.24 6.78
N GLY A 488 -29.04 -0.20 7.08
CA GLY A 488 -29.49 -0.36 8.47
C GLY A 488 -29.41 0.97 9.24
N GLN A 489 -28.62 0.99 10.30
CA GLN A 489 -28.33 2.14 11.15
C GLN A 489 -26.89 2.65 10.97
N ALA A 490 -26.22 2.29 9.88
CA ALA A 490 -24.88 2.80 9.57
C ALA A 490 -24.88 4.34 9.50
N ARG A 491 -23.80 4.96 9.97
CA ARG A 491 -23.62 6.41 9.99
C ARG A 491 -22.29 6.78 9.35
N ASP A 492 -22.16 8.03 8.93
CA ASP A 492 -20.89 8.55 8.46
C ASP A 492 -19.89 8.63 9.63
N ASP A 493 -18.60 8.38 9.36
CA ASP A 493 -17.56 8.53 10.38
C ASP A 493 -17.61 9.91 11.06
N TYR A 494 -17.93 10.96 10.30
CA TYR A 494 -18.10 12.32 10.83
C TYR A 494 -19.20 12.40 11.88
N ASP A 495 -20.40 11.85 11.61
CA ASP A 495 -21.54 11.93 12.52
C ASP A 495 -21.29 11.13 13.80
N ILE A 496 -20.65 9.96 13.67
CA ILE A 496 -20.26 9.13 14.81
C ILE A 496 -19.30 9.90 15.73
N LEU A 497 -18.24 10.48 15.15
CA LEU A 497 -17.21 11.20 15.90
C LEU A 497 -17.70 12.55 16.43
N ALA A 498 -18.64 13.21 15.73
CA ALA A 498 -19.31 14.42 16.23
C ALA A 498 -20.11 14.12 17.49
N GLU A 499 -20.92 13.06 17.49
CA GLU A 499 -21.73 12.69 18.66
C GLU A 499 -20.88 12.19 19.85
N LEU A 500 -19.76 11.52 19.58
CA LEU A 500 -18.75 11.21 20.61
C LEU A 500 -18.11 12.48 21.18
N SER A 501 -17.76 13.43 20.31
CA SER A 501 -17.15 14.70 20.72
C SER A 501 -18.06 15.51 21.64
N GLU A 502 -19.36 15.55 21.35
CA GLU A 502 -20.35 16.19 22.24
C GLU A 502 -20.36 15.56 23.64
N ARG A 503 -20.37 14.22 23.72
CA ARG A 503 -20.30 13.49 25.01
C ARG A 503 -18.97 13.71 25.75
N LEU A 504 -17.90 14.03 25.03
CA LEU A 504 -16.56 14.28 25.58
C LEU A 504 -16.28 15.76 25.85
N GLY A 505 -17.22 16.65 25.51
CA GLY A 505 -17.08 18.10 25.71
C GLY A 505 -16.22 18.81 24.68
N THR A 506 -15.93 18.18 23.53
CA THR A 506 -15.11 18.73 22.43
C THR A 506 -15.90 18.89 21.12
N GLY A 507 -17.24 18.85 21.21
CA GLY A 507 -18.14 18.88 20.04
C GLY A 507 -17.98 20.13 19.19
N LYS A 508 -17.83 21.29 19.83
CA LYS A 508 -17.63 22.58 19.13
C LYS A 508 -16.30 22.62 18.38
N GLU A 509 -15.22 22.11 18.96
CA GLU A 509 -13.89 22.07 18.36
C GLU A 509 -13.85 21.10 17.17
N PHE A 510 -14.48 19.94 17.31
CA PHE A 510 -14.52 18.95 16.25
C PHE A 510 -15.40 19.41 15.07
N THR A 511 -16.64 19.84 15.34
CA THR A 511 -17.63 20.15 14.30
C THR A 511 -17.53 21.57 13.77
N GLU A 512 -16.98 22.49 14.55
CA GLU A 512 -17.09 23.94 14.34
C GLU A 512 -18.54 24.41 14.10
N GLY A 513 -19.52 23.68 14.66
CA GLY A 513 -20.94 23.97 14.50
C GLY A 513 -21.49 23.69 13.10
N ARG A 514 -20.82 22.88 12.28
CA ARG A 514 -21.24 22.56 10.90
C ARG A 514 -21.72 21.11 10.79
N SER A 515 -22.78 20.91 10.01
CA SER A 515 -23.16 19.61 9.46
C SER A 515 -22.25 19.21 8.28
N THR A 516 -22.34 17.95 7.83
CA THR A 516 -21.66 17.45 6.62
C THR A 516 -21.87 18.36 5.41
N GLY A 517 -23.13 18.70 5.10
CA GLY A 517 -23.45 19.55 3.94
C GLY A 517 -22.88 20.97 4.06
N GLU A 518 -22.82 21.52 5.28
CA GLU A 518 -22.20 22.82 5.53
C GLU A 518 -20.67 22.76 5.42
N TRP A 519 -20.04 21.67 5.87
CA TRP A 519 -18.62 21.42 5.68
C TRP A 519 -18.24 21.33 4.20
N LEU A 520 -18.97 20.54 3.41
CA LEU A 520 -18.70 20.39 1.97
C LEU A 520 -18.75 21.75 1.25
N ARG A 521 -19.80 22.54 1.52
CA ARG A 521 -19.96 23.91 0.97
C ARG A 521 -18.86 24.85 1.46
N HIS A 522 -18.54 24.80 2.76
CA HIS A 522 -17.52 25.65 3.36
C HIS A 522 -16.14 25.38 2.77
N LEU A 523 -15.72 24.12 2.73
CA LEU A 523 -14.42 23.71 2.18
C LEU A 523 -14.29 24.05 0.70
N TYR A 524 -15.33 23.85 -0.10
CA TYR A 524 -15.33 24.21 -1.51
C TYR A 524 -15.22 25.74 -1.72
N ARG A 525 -16.02 26.53 -0.98
CA ARG A 525 -15.96 28.00 -1.05
C ARG A 525 -14.62 28.55 -0.58
N GLN A 526 -14.08 27.99 0.51
CA GLN A 526 -12.76 28.35 1.00
C GLN A 526 -11.70 28.04 -0.05
N TRP A 527 -11.74 26.85 -0.66
CA TRP A 527 -10.83 26.48 -1.73
C TRP A 527 -10.88 27.48 -2.90
N LEU A 528 -12.07 27.85 -3.39
CA LEU A 528 -12.19 28.89 -4.43
C LEU A 528 -11.61 30.24 -3.99
N SER A 529 -11.86 30.64 -2.75
CA SER A 529 -11.32 31.87 -2.18
C SER A 529 -9.79 31.86 -2.12
N ASP A 530 -9.20 30.75 -1.66
CA ASP A 530 -7.75 30.56 -1.54
C ASP A 530 -7.05 30.55 -2.91
N LEU A 531 -7.79 30.24 -3.99
CA LEU A 531 -7.30 30.30 -5.36
C LEU A 531 -7.29 31.72 -5.97
N GLY A 532 -7.92 32.70 -5.32
CA GLY A 532 -7.98 34.09 -5.78
C GLY A 532 -8.68 34.23 -7.13
N GLU A 533 -8.07 34.96 -8.08
CA GLU A 533 -8.63 35.17 -9.42
C GLU A 533 -8.87 33.86 -10.18
N ARG A 534 -8.00 32.85 -10.03
CA ARG A 534 -8.18 31.51 -10.64
C ARG A 534 -9.40 30.78 -10.10
N GLY A 535 -9.84 31.12 -8.89
CA GLY A 535 -11.07 30.58 -8.30
C GLY A 535 -12.32 30.99 -9.06
N ARG A 536 -12.29 32.11 -9.79
CA ARG A 536 -13.44 32.62 -10.58
C ARG A 536 -13.70 31.82 -11.85
N ASP A 537 -12.73 31.02 -12.30
CA ASP A 537 -12.88 30.13 -13.46
C ASP A 537 -13.72 28.89 -13.12
N PHE A 538 -13.93 28.61 -11.83
CA PHE A 538 -14.69 27.47 -11.36
C PHE A 538 -16.13 27.83 -11.02
N PRO A 539 -17.08 26.90 -11.22
CA PRO A 539 -18.46 27.08 -10.81
C PRO A 539 -18.58 27.22 -9.28
N ASP A 540 -19.63 27.90 -8.81
CA ASP A 540 -20.02 27.82 -7.40
C ASP A 540 -20.41 26.38 -7.01
N PHE A 541 -20.58 26.15 -5.70
CA PHE A 541 -20.86 24.81 -5.19
C PHE A 541 -22.12 24.19 -5.78
N ASP A 542 -23.22 24.94 -5.93
CA ASP A 542 -24.50 24.37 -6.39
C ASP A 542 -24.43 23.99 -7.87
N ARG A 543 -23.72 24.78 -8.68
CA ARG A 543 -23.46 24.45 -10.08
C ARG A 543 -22.46 23.30 -10.23
N PHE A 544 -21.43 23.22 -9.37
CA PHE A 544 -20.53 22.07 -9.31
C PHE A 544 -21.29 20.79 -8.93
N TRP A 545 -22.10 20.85 -7.87
CA TRP A 545 -22.81 19.71 -7.30
C TRP A 545 -23.83 19.09 -8.24
N SER A 546 -24.46 19.91 -9.09
CA SER A 546 -25.40 19.46 -10.12
C SER A 546 -24.74 19.07 -11.46
N GLY A 547 -23.41 19.19 -11.56
CA GLY A 547 -22.63 18.92 -12.77
C GLY A 547 -22.09 17.49 -12.88
N SER A 548 -21.19 17.27 -13.86
CA SER A 548 -20.54 15.97 -14.14
C SER A 548 -19.07 15.90 -13.72
N GLY A 549 -18.59 16.94 -13.01
CA GLY A 549 -17.20 17.14 -12.63
C GLY A 549 -16.59 18.40 -13.25
N ILE A 550 -15.42 18.81 -12.75
CA ILE A 550 -14.65 19.95 -13.25
C ILE A 550 -13.20 19.55 -13.51
N ASP A 551 -12.63 20.05 -14.61
CA ASP A 551 -11.21 19.86 -14.92
C ASP A 551 -10.34 20.71 -14.01
N LEU A 552 -9.28 20.12 -13.48
CA LEU A 552 -8.26 20.75 -12.65
C LEU A 552 -7.00 20.99 -13.51
N PRO A 553 -6.46 22.21 -13.53
CA PRO A 553 -5.31 22.56 -14.37
C PRO A 553 -4.02 21.86 -13.94
N VAL A 554 -3.30 21.33 -14.93
CA VAL A 554 -1.97 20.71 -14.81
C VAL A 554 -0.87 21.67 -15.31
N ALA A 555 0.30 21.63 -14.66
CA ALA A 555 1.35 22.66 -14.84
C ALA A 555 2.14 22.51 -16.14
N ASP A 556 2.55 21.29 -16.45
CA ASP A 556 3.52 20.95 -17.49
C ASP A 556 3.25 19.54 -18.04
N PRO A 557 2.52 19.41 -19.17
CA PRO A 557 2.21 18.10 -19.75
C PRO A 557 3.44 17.26 -20.15
N PRO A 558 4.56 17.83 -20.66
CA PRO A 558 5.80 17.10 -20.93
C PRO A 558 6.84 17.15 -19.78
N GLN A 559 6.40 17.01 -18.54
CA GLN A 559 7.26 17.04 -17.35
C GLN A 559 8.43 16.03 -17.40
N VAL A 560 9.64 16.48 -17.04
CA VAL A 560 10.85 15.65 -16.87
C VAL A 560 11.46 15.84 -15.48
N VAL A 561 11.51 14.77 -14.70
CA VAL A 561 12.08 14.84 -13.34
C VAL A 561 13.58 15.15 -13.40
N PHE A 562 14.07 16.01 -12.51
CA PHE A 562 15.47 16.43 -12.41
C PHE A 562 16.06 17.18 -13.62
N ALA A 563 15.24 17.67 -14.55
CA ALA A 563 15.75 18.44 -15.70
C ALA A 563 16.54 19.69 -15.29
N ASP A 564 16.02 20.48 -14.34
CA ASP A 564 16.69 21.69 -13.84
C ASP A 564 18.01 21.34 -13.09
N PHE A 565 17.97 20.32 -12.22
CA PHE A 565 19.16 19.80 -11.53
C PHE A 565 20.23 19.32 -12.52
N ARG A 566 19.82 18.66 -13.61
CA ARG A 566 20.75 18.25 -14.66
C ARG A 566 21.39 19.45 -15.32
N ALA A 567 20.59 20.45 -15.71
CA ALA A 567 21.06 21.64 -16.43
C ALA A 567 22.06 22.46 -15.60
N ASP A 568 21.77 22.69 -14.32
CA ASP A 568 22.68 23.36 -13.39
C ASP A 568 22.50 22.83 -11.96
N PRO A 569 23.33 21.85 -11.52
CA PRO A 569 23.21 21.25 -10.19
C PRO A 569 23.64 22.21 -9.07
N ARG A 570 24.29 23.34 -9.39
CA ARG A 570 24.65 24.36 -8.39
C ARG A 570 23.51 25.35 -8.17
N ALA A 571 22.82 25.73 -9.24
CA ALA A 571 21.64 26.60 -9.14
C ALA A 571 20.39 25.85 -8.66
N HIS A 572 20.29 24.56 -8.99
CA HIS A 572 19.15 23.70 -8.64
C HIS A 572 19.58 22.47 -7.83
N PRO A 573 20.24 22.63 -6.67
CA PRO A 573 20.75 21.51 -5.89
C PRO A 573 19.60 20.63 -5.38
N LEU A 574 19.86 19.32 -5.25
CA LEU A 574 18.93 18.40 -4.59
C LEU A 574 18.87 18.70 -3.08
N PRO A 575 17.74 18.41 -2.40
CA PRO A 575 17.60 18.60 -0.96
C PRO A 575 18.28 17.49 -0.14
N THR A 576 19.46 17.07 -0.59
CA THR A 576 20.37 16.12 0.07
C THR A 576 21.49 16.89 0.79
N PRO A 577 22.17 16.33 1.81
CA PRO A 577 23.29 16.99 2.48
C PRO A 577 24.36 17.58 1.55
N SER A 578 24.69 16.88 0.45
CA SER A 578 25.68 17.35 -0.53
C SER A 578 25.16 18.28 -1.63
N GLY A 579 23.84 18.47 -1.73
CA GLY A 579 23.20 19.12 -2.88
C GLY A 579 23.18 18.28 -4.18
N ARG A 580 23.64 17.03 -4.13
CA ARG A 580 23.87 16.13 -5.28
C ARG A 580 23.36 14.72 -4.97
N ILE A 581 23.33 13.84 -5.97
CA ILE A 581 22.92 12.45 -5.75
C ILE A 581 23.95 11.74 -4.87
N GLU A 582 23.53 11.20 -3.72
CA GLU A 582 24.43 10.50 -2.80
C GLU A 582 24.52 9.01 -3.14
N ILE A 583 25.54 8.62 -3.91
CA ILE A 583 25.89 7.21 -4.13
C ILE A 583 26.47 6.61 -2.85
N PHE A 584 27.27 7.41 -2.13
CA PHE A 584 27.65 7.17 -0.75
C PHE A 584 27.07 8.27 0.12
N SER A 585 26.28 7.92 1.13
CA SER A 585 25.78 8.85 2.13
C SER A 585 26.58 8.74 3.43
N GLU A 586 27.36 9.78 3.72
CA GLU A 586 28.09 9.94 4.98
C GLU A 586 27.15 9.90 6.20
N THR A 587 25.92 10.38 6.03
CA THR A 587 24.93 10.41 7.12
C THR A 587 24.50 9.00 7.50
N ILE A 588 24.12 8.18 6.51
CA ILE A 588 23.73 6.79 6.75
C ILE A 588 24.93 5.98 7.26
N ALA A 589 26.12 6.19 6.69
CA ALA A 589 27.36 5.56 7.17
C ALA A 589 27.62 5.86 8.66
N GLY A 590 27.41 7.11 9.07
CA GLY A 590 27.60 7.59 10.44
C GLY A 590 26.67 6.95 11.48
N TYR A 591 25.53 6.38 11.06
CA TYR A 591 24.65 5.63 11.96
C TYR A 591 25.23 4.28 12.39
N GLY A 592 26.15 3.71 11.62
CA GLY A 592 26.82 2.44 11.93
C GLY A 592 25.87 1.23 11.92
N TYR A 593 24.82 1.27 11.09
CA TYR A 593 23.87 0.16 10.96
C TYR A 593 24.41 -0.92 10.01
N PRO A 594 24.62 -2.17 10.47
CA PRO A 594 25.21 -3.22 9.65
C PRO A 594 24.28 -3.71 8.53
N ASP A 595 22.98 -3.54 8.70
CA ASP A 595 21.92 -3.94 7.77
C ASP A 595 21.51 -2.82 6.79
N CYS A 596 22.17 -1.66 6.85
CA CYS A 596 22.06 -0.58 5.88
C CYS A 596 23.30 0.33 5.90
N PRO A 597 24.42 -0.06 5.26
CA PRO A 597 25.65 0.74 5.23
C PRO A 597 25.52 1.99 4.33
N GLY A 598 26.57 2.81 4.31
CA GLY A 598 26.59 4.12 3.63
C GLY A 598 26.52 4.10 2.10
N HIS A 599 26.49 2.94 1.45
CA HIS A 599 26.26 2.78 0.02
C HIS A 599 25.55 1.46 -0.24
N PRO A 600 24.92 1.25 -1.41
CA PRO A 600 24.25 0.00 -1.66
C PRO A 600 25.20 -1.20 -1.68
N VAL A 601 24.75 -2.30 -1.09
CA VAL A 601 25.46 -3.58 -0.99
C VAL A 601 24.51 -4.76 -1.14
N TRP A 602 25.04 -5.92 -1.49
CA TRP A 602 24.36 -7.20 -1.31
C TRP A 602 24.45 -7.63 0.16
N LEU A 603 23.29 -7.77 0.80
CA LEU A 603 23.11 -8.38 2.11
C LEU A 603 22.19 -9.57 1.94
N GLU A 604 22.65 -10.74 2.35
CA GLU A 604 21.87 -11.97 2.22
C GLU A 604 20.64 -11.92 3.15
N PRO A 605 19.41 -12.08 2.62
CA PRO A 605 18.22 -12.18 3.45
C PRO A 605 18.22 -13.46 4.29
N ASP A 606 17.56 -13.47 5.44
CA ASP A 606 17.52 -14.68 6.28
C ASP A 606 16.68 -15.79 5.60
N GLU A 607 15.69 -15.38 4.80
CA GLU A 607 14.70 -16.26 4.19
C GLU A 607 14.55 -15.98 2.69
N TRP A 608 15.19 -16.80 1.87
CA TRP A 608 15.15 -16.74 0.41
C TRP A 608 15.54 -18.10 -0.20
N LEU A 609 15.38 -18.29 -1.51
CA LEU A 609 15.64 -19.59 -2.18
C LEU A 609 17.09 -20.10 -2.08
N GLY A 610 18.05 -19.26 -1.69
CA GLY A 610 19.42 -19.68 -1.41
C GLY A 610 19.70 -20.05 0.04
N SER A 611 18.77 -19.79 0.97
CA SER A 611 18.98 -20.07 2.40
C SER A 611 18.67 -21.53 2.75
N ALA A 612 19.21 -22.00 3.89
CA ALA A 612 19.01 -23.38 4.35
C ALA A 612 17.53 -23.76 4.56
N ALA A 613 16.66 -22.77 4.83
CA ALA A 613 15.23 -22.99 4.98
C ALA A 613 14.57 -23.53 3.68
N ALA A 614 15.16 -23.24 2.51
CA ALA A 614 14.65 -23.70 1.22
C ALA A 614 14.66 -25.24 1.08
N HIS A 615 15.48 -25.96 1.86
CA HIS A 615 15.44 -27.43 1.90
C HIS A 615 14.12 -27.99 2.44
N ARG A 616 13.45 -27.25 3.33
CA ARG A 616 12.14 -27.61 3.91
C ARG A 616 11.00 -26.93 3.18
N PHE A 617 11.22 -25.70 2.74
CA PHE A 617 10.23 -24.81 2.13
C PHE A 617 10.75 -24.33 0.76
N PRO A 618 10.69 -25.16 -0.29
CA PRO A 618 11.43 -24.95 -1.54
C PRO A 618 10.79 -23.94 -2.49
N LEU A 619 9.66 -23.32 -2.12
CA LEU A 619 9.00 -22.31 -2.95
C LEU A 619 9.11 -20.93 -2.31
N GLN A 620 9.43 -19.92 -3.13
CA GLN A 620 9.29 -18.54 -2.73
C GLN A 620 7.86 -18.08 -3.00
N LEU A 621 7.13 -17.76 -1.94
CA LEU A 621 5.85 -17.08 -2.01
C LEU A 621 6.05 -15.60 -2.36
N VAL A 622 5.34 -15.14 -3.39
CA VAL A 622 5.16 -13.73 -3.75
C VAL A 622 3.74 -13.29 -3.35
N ALA A 623 3.65 -12.61 -2.21
CA ALA A 623 2.41 -12.06 -1.65
C ALA A 623 2.13 -10.64 -2.21
N ASN A 624 1.77 -10.57 -3.49
CA ASN A 624 1.54 -9.30 -4.20
C ASN A 624 0.09 -8.79 -4.06
N GLN A 625 -0.19 -7.64 -4.67
CA GLN A 625 -1.53 -7.06 -4.67
C GLN A 625 -2.51 -7.85 -5.57
N PRO A 626 -3.80 -7.94 -5.18
CA PRO A 626 -4.82 -8.64 -5.94
C PRO A 626 -5.24 -7.89 -7.21
N ARG A 627 -5.75 -8.64 -8.20
CA ARG A 627 -6.27 -8.07 -9.46
C ARG A 627 -7.77 -7.75 -9.40
N THR A 628 -8.53 -8.44 -8.56
CA THR A 628 -10.01 -8.44 -8.58
C THR A 628 -10.66 -7.62 -7.46
N LYS A 629 -9.82 -6.99 -6.62
CA LYS A 629 -10.21 -6.14 -5.50
C LYS A 629 -9.07 -5.17 -5.20
N LEU A 630 -9.34 -4.15 -4.39
CA LEU A 630 -8.32 -3.29 -3.81
C LEU A 630 -7.99 -3.79 -2.41
N HIS A 631 -6.79 -4.35 -2.21
CA HIS A 631 -6.42 -4.91 -0.90
C HIS A 631 -7.48 -5.92 -0.42
N SER A 632 -8.06 -5.70 0.77
CA SER A 632 -9.21 -6.48 1.27
C SER A 632 -10.57 -5.84 1.01
N GLN A 633 -10.64 -4.68 0.36
CA GLN A 633 -11.90 -3.99 0.13
C GLN A 633 -12.79 -4.83 -0.79
N LEU A 634 -14.04 -4.98 -0.38
CA LEU A 634 -15.08 -5.67 -1.16
C LEU A 634 -14.65 -7.10 -1.58
N ASP A 635 -13.94 -7.83 -0.71
CA ASP A 635 -13.55 -9.23 -0.95
C ASP A 635 -14.77 -10.13 -1.24
N VAL A 636 -15.93 -9.76 -0.66
CA VAL A 636 -17.24 -10.37 -0.87
C VAL A 636 -17.94 -9.94 -2.19
N GLY A 637 -17.39 -8.97 -2.91
CA GLY A 637 -17.94 -8.46 -4.16
C GLY A 637 -17.87 -9.49 -5.30
N ALA A 638 -18.80 -9.41 -6.25
CA ALA A 638 -18.99 -10.40 -7.30
C ALA A 638 -17.74 -10.61 -8.17
N HIS A 639 -17.02 -9.53 -8.53
CA HIS A 639 -15.79 -9.65 -9.32
C HIS A 639 -14.65 -10.28 -8.50
N SER A 640 -14.50 -9.90 -7.23
CA SER A 640 -13.57 -10.55 -6.29
C SER A 640 -13.85 -12.05 -6.16
N ARG A 641 -15.12 -12.43 -6.00
CA ARG A 641 -15.55 -13.83 -5.85
C ARG A 641 -15.42 -14.65 -7.13
N SER A 642 -15.54 -14.02 -8.31
CA SER A 642 -15.58 -14.72 -9.61
C SER A 642 -14.35 -15.56 -9.94
N VAL A 643 -13.21 -15.28 -9.29
CA VAL A 643 -11.93 -15.99 -9.52
C VAL A 643 -11.57 -16.98 -8.41
N LYS A 644 -12.36 -17.05 -7.33
CA LYS A 644 -12.11 -17.95 -6.21
C LYS A 644 -12.50 -19.38 -6.59
N ILE A 645 -11.73 -20.36 -6.13
CA ILE A 645 -12.01 -21.79 -6.37
C ILE A 645 -12.52 -22.39 -5.06
N ARG A 646 -13.79 -22.83 -5.03
CA ARG A 646 -14.47 -23.28 -3.79
C ARG A 646 -14.31 -22.27 -2.64
N ASP A 647 -14.54 -20.99 -2.97
CA ASP A 647 -14.37 -19.81 -2.11
C ASP A 647 -12.94 -19.55 -1.60
N ARG A 648 -11.91 -20.23 -2.11
CA ARG A 648 -10.51 -19.96 -1.73
C ARG A 648 -9.86 -18.98 -2.69
N GLU A 649 -9.01 -18.14 -2.13
CA GLU A 649 -8.15 -17.27 -2.94
C GLU A 649 -7.22 -18.12 -3.83
N PRO A 650 -7.04 -17.74 -5.11
CA PRO A 650 -6.22 -18.52 -6.02
C PRO A 650 -4.72 -18.37 -5.73
N VAL A 651 -4.02 -19.50 -5.64
CA VAL A 651 -2.56 -19.59 -5.71
C VAL A 651 -2.15 -20.04 -7.12
N ARG A 652 -1.20 -19.34 -7.74
CA ARG A 652 -0.64 -19.72 -9.03
C ARG A 652 0.67 -20.48 -8.86
N LEU A 653 0.83 -21.57 -9.61
CA LEU A 653 2.08 -22.33 -9.73
C LEU A 653 2.43 -22.63 -11.19
N HIS A 654 3.74 -22.65 -11.46
CA HIS A 654 4.25 -23.12 -12.74
C HIS A 654 3.86 -24.60 -12.97
N PRO A 655 3.57 -25.03 -14.22
CA PRO A 655 3.22 -26.42 -14.52
C PRO A 655 4.20 -27.47 -14.03
N SER A 656 5.50 -27.18 -13.96
CA SER A 656 6.50 -28.11 -13.40
C SER A 656 6.34 -28.28 -11.89
N GLU A 657 6.03 -27.22 -11.15
CA GLU A 657 5.87 -27.24 -9.69
C GLU A 657 4.60 -27.99 -9.28
N ALA A 658 3.53 -27.83 -10.06
CA ALA A 658 2.28 -28.56 -9.88
C ALA A 658 2.49 -30.07 -10.12
N ARG A 659 3.15 -30.45 -11.22
CA ARG A 659 3.49 -31.85 -11.52
C ARG A 659 4.39 -32.48 -10.44
N ALA A 660 5.41 -31.76 -9.96
CA ALA A 660 6.31 -32.24 -8.93
C ALA A 660 5.61 -32.54 -7.59
N ARG A 661 4.45 -31.91 -7.34
CA ARG A 661 3.63 -32.08 -6.14
C ARG A 661 2.38 -32.92 -6.36
N ALA A 662 2.20 -33.48 -7.56
CA ALA A 662 1.02 -34.25 -7.95
C ALA A 662 -0.32 -33.52 -7.68
N VAL A 663 -0.35 -32.21 -7.95
CA VAL A 663 -1.55 -31.37 -7.86
C VAL A 663 -1.95 -30.86 -9.25
N ALA A 664 -3.24 -30.65 -9.46
CA ALA A 664 -3.84 -30.22 -10.71
C ALA A 664 -4.60 -28.89 -10.56
N ASP A 665 -4.82 -28.23 -11.71
CA ASP A 665 -5.64 -27.01 -11.77
C ASP A 665 -7.02 -27.25 -11.14
N GLY A 666 -7.45 -26.33 -10.26
CA GLY A 666 -8.70 -26.44 -9.50
C GLY A 666 -8.62 -27.19 -8.16
N ASP A 667 -7.50 -27.85 -7.85
CA ASP A 667 -7.31 -28.50 -6.55
C ASP A 667 -7.32 -27.48 -5.41
N ILE A 668 -7.79 -27.89 -4.23
CA ILE A 668 -7.50 -27.14 -3.00
C ILE A 668 -6.17 -27.64 -2.46
N VAL A 669 -5.28 -26.70 -2.20
CA VAL A 669 -3.94 -26.95 -1.67
C VAL A 669 -3.75 -26.23 -0.35
N ARG A 670 -2.84 -26.74 0.47
CA ARG A 670 -2.38 -26.09 1.69
C ARG A 670 -0.99 -25.50 1.45
N LEU A 671 -0.86 -24.19 1.63
CA LEU A 671 0.43 -23.51 1.71
C LEU A 671 0.84 -23.44 3.18
N TYR A 672 2.10 -23.73 3.50
CA TYR A 672 2.55 -23.70 4.89
C TYR A 672 4.05 -23.42 5.06
N ASN A 673 4.39 -22.93 6.25
CA ASN A 673 5.75 -22.89 6.79
C ASN A 673 5.69 -22.97 8.32
N ASP A 674 6.79 -22.63 9.01
CA ASP A 674 6.87 -22.69 10.48
C ASP A 674 5.97 -21.67 11.20
N ARG A 675 5.49 -20.63 10.49
CA ARG A 675 4.65 -19.57 11.10
C ARG A 675 3.17 -19.91 11.07
N GLY A 676 2.71 -20.62 10.04
CA GLY A 676 1.31 -20.96 9.86
C GLY A 676 1.01 -21.66 8.56
N SER A 677 -0.29 -21.71 8.21
CA SER A 677 -0.76 -22.31 6.96
C SER A 677 -2.03 -21.64 6.44
N CYS A 678 -2.28 -21.75 5.14
CA CYS A 678 -3.57 -21.36 4.57
C CYS A 678 -4.03 -22.30 3.45
N LEU A 679 -5.35 -22.37 3.24
CA LEU A 679 -5.92 -23.04 2.08
C LEU A 679 -6.00 -22.08 0.90
N ALA A 680 -5.71 -22.58 -0.30
CA ALA A 680 -5.85 -21.84 -1.55
C ALA A 680 -6.39 -22.75 -2.65
N GLY A 681 -6.96 -22.14 -3.68
CA GLY A 681 -7.32 -22.84 -4.92
C GLY A 681 -6.17 -22.79 -5.92
N LEU A 682 -5.75 -23.93 -6.44
CA LEU A 682 -4.63 -23.98 -7.37
C LEU A 682 -5.03 -23.52 -8.78
N VAL A 683 -4.25 -22.60 -9.33
CA VAL A 683 -4.24 -22.22 -10.74
C VAL A 683 -2.88 -22.60 -11.32
N VAL A 684 -2.86 -23.41 -12.38
CA VAL A 684 -1.62 -23.79 -13.06
C VAL A 684 -1.32 -22.79 -14.19
N ASP A 685 -0.21 -22.06 -14.08
CA ASP A 685 0.08 -20.91 -14.93
C ASP A 685 1.58 -20.75 -15.22
N ASP A 686 1.95 -20.69 -16.50
CA ASP A 686 3.33 -20.55 -16.96
C ASP A 686 3.87 -19.10 -16.95
N ALA A 687 3.03 -18.12 -16.62
CA ALA A 687 3.45 -16.74 -16.37
C ALA A 687 4.12 -16.59 -14.98
N VAL A 688 4.09 -17.63 -14.14
CA VAL A 688 4.85 -17.70 -12.88
C VAL A 688 6.12 -18.51 -13.10
N ALA A 689 7.27 -17.99 -12.69
CA ALA A 689 8.54 -18.73 -12.83
C ALA A 689 8.57 -20.01 -11.96
N PRO A 690 9.31 -21.07 -12.37
CA PRO A 690 9.58 -22.23 -11.51
C PRO A 690 10.18 -21.85 -10.15
N GLY A 691 9.90 -22.64 -9.11
CA GLY A 691 10.28 -22.34 -7.73
C GLY A 691 9.48 -21.22 -7.05
N ILE A 692 8.49 -20.62 -7.72
CA ILE A 692 7.68 -19.51 -7.21
C ILE A 692 6.22 -19.95 -7.01
N ALA A 693 5.63 -19.51 -5.90
CA ALA A 693 4.20 -19.53 -5.66
C ALA A 693 3.68 -18.10 -5.61
N GLN A 694 2.58 -17.78 -6.29
CA GLN A 694 1.97 -16.46 -6.24
C GLN A 694 0.59 -16.56 -5.61
N LEU A 695 0.40 -15.98 -4.44
CA LEU A 695 -0.90 -15.86 -3.77
C LEU A 695 -1.08 -14.39 -3.38
N SER A 696 -2.06 -13.72 -3.95
CA SER A 696 -2.26 -12.29 -3.68
C SER A 696 -2.80 -12.06 -2.26
N THR A 697 -2.43 -10.93 -1.67
CA THR A 697 -3.08 -10.46 -0.45
C THR A 697 -4.55 -10.11 -0.75
N GLY A 698 -5.40 -10.04 0.27
CA GLY A 698 -6.74 -9.46 0.14
C GLY A 698 -7.83 -10.30 0.76
N ALA A 699 -7.70 -11.63 0.67
CA ALA A 699 -8.64 -12.54 1.30
C ALA A 699 -8.78 -12.22 2.79
N TRP A 700 -10.01 -12.07 3.26
CA TRP A 700 -10.25 -11.81 4.67
C TRP A 700 -9.74 -12.99 5.51
N TYR A 701 -8.94 -12.68 6.53
CA TYR A 701 -8.40 -13.69 7.44
C TYR A 701 -9.53 -14.41 8.17
N ASP A 702 -9.60 -15.72 7.98
CA ASP A 702 -10.57 -16.62 8.59
C ASP A 702 -9.81 -17.73 9.35
N PRO A 703 -9.33 -17.45 10.58
CA PRO A 703 -8.54 -18.40 11.35
C PRO A 703 -9.38 -19.60 11.75
N ASP A 704 -8.80 -20.79 11.74
CA ASP A 704 -9.38 -21.94 12.44
C ASP A 704 -9.53 -21.63 13.94
N PRO A 705 -10.69 -21.90 14.56
CA PRO A 705 -10.88 -21.62 15.98
C PRO A 705 -9.91 -22.38 16.88
N ALA A 706 -9.43 -23.56 16.45
CA ALA A 706 -8.46 -24.36 17.19
C ALA A 706 -7.00 -23.95 16.90
N ASP A 707 -6.75 -23.28 15.78
CA ASP A 707 -5.41 -22.85 15.37
C ASP A 707 -5.46 -21.50 14.61
N PRO A 708 -5.14 -20.38 15.28
CA PRO A 708 -5.12 -19.08 14.62
C PRO A 708 -4.01 -18.97 13.57
N SER A 709 -3.01 -19.85 13.53
CA SER A 709 -2.02 -19.86 12.46
C SER A 709 -2.56 -20.46 11.15
N PHE A 710 -3.71 -21.14 11.19
CA PHE A 710 -4.34 -21.74 10.02
C PHE A 710 -5.49 -20.89 9.46
N CYS A 711 -5.28 -20.27 8.29
CA CYS A 711 -6.31 -19.49 7.59
C CYS A 711 -7.07 -20.33 6.56
N ARG A 712 -8.40 -20.44 6.74
CA ARG A 712 -9.27 -21.26 5.89
C ARG A 712 -9.54 -20.66 4.51
N HIS A 713 -9.34 -19.35 4.34
CA HIS A 713 -9.72 -18.57 3.15
C HIS A 713 -8.58 -18.37 2.13
N GLY A 714 -7.33 -18.30 2.59
CA GLY A 714 -6.18 -18.04 1.71
C GLY A 714 -5.55 -16.66 1.85
N ASN A 715 -5.50 -16.11 3.06
CA ASN A 715 -4.73 -14.89 3.31
C ASN A 715 -3.22 -15.25 3.45
N PRO A 716 -2.33 -14.78 2.57
CA PRO A 716 -0.92 -15.14 2.60
C PRO A 716 -0.17 -14.57 3.82
N ASN A 717 -0.72 -13.56 4.51
CA ASN A 717 -0.02 -12.92 5.62
C ASN A 717 0.04 -13.77 6.91
N VAL A 718 -0.63 -14.94 6.95
CA VAL A 718 -0.33 -15.95 7.99
C VAL A 718 1.04 -16.61 7.78
N LEU A 719 1.62 -16.48 6.58
CA LEU A 719 2.88 -17.12 6.18
C LEU A 719 4.05 -16.14 6.17
N THR A 720 3.80 -14.83 6.16
CA THR A 720 4.84 -13.80 6.02
C THR A 720 5.43 -13.42 7.38
N ALA A 721 6.72 -13.10 7.40
CA ALA A 721 7.42 -12.77 8.63
C ALA A 721 7.15 -11.31 9.03
N ASP A 722 6.84 -11.08 10.30
CA ASP A 722 6.80 -9.74 10.87
C ASP A 722 8.18 -9.35 11.41
N ARG A 723 8.95 -8.67 10.57
CA ARG A 723 10.29 -8.14 10.86
C ARG A 723 10.55 -6.84 10.10
N PRO A 724 11.50 -6.01 10.52
CA PRO A 724 11.91 -4.85 9.75
C PRO A 724 12.65 -5.19 8.46
N SER A 725 12.55 -4.29 7.48
CA SER A 725 13.43 -4.32 6.30
C SER A 725 14.89 -4.13 6.71
N SER A 726 15.16 -3.15 7.56
CA SER A 726 16.44 -2.86 8.21
C SER A 726 16.23 -1.99 9.45
N THR A 727 17.30 -1.78 10.21
CA THR A 727 17.37 -0.84 11.33
C THR A 727 17.12 0.60 10.88
N LEU A 728 17.49 0.99 9.65
CA LEU A 728 17.31 2.35 9.15
C LEU A 728 15.82 2.69 9.04
N SER A 729 15.07 1.93 8.24
CA SER A 729 13.70 2.32 7.87
C SER A 729 12.60 1.61 8.66
N GLN A 730 12.90 0.46 9.27
CA GLN A 730 11.90 -0.36 9.96
C GLN A 730 10.67 -0.65 9.06
N GLY A 731 10.88 -0.79 7.74
CA GLY A 731 9.82 -1.03 6.75
C GLY A 731 9.15 -2.41 6.89
N SER A 732 8.09 -2.62 6.11
CA SER A 732 7.39 -3.92 6.04
C SER A 732 8.12 -4.89 5.12
N THR A 733 8.11 -6.17 5.47
CA THR A 733 8.74 -7.27 4.71
C THR A 733 7.71 -8.30 4.19
N GLY A 734 6.42 -7.92 4.17
CA GLY A 734 5.30 -8.83 3.94
C GLY A 734 5.14 -9.37 2.52
N GLN A 735 6.09 -9.17 1.61
CA GLN A 735 5.97 -9.62 0.22
C GLN A 735 6.51 -11.02 -0.02
N LEU A 736 7.54 -11.43 0.73
CA LEU A 736 8.31 -12.63 0.45
C LEU A 736 8.30 -13.58 1.67
N ALA A 737 8.03 -14.86 1.42
CA ALA A 737 8.18 -15.94 2.39
C ALA A 737 8.58 -17.22 1.67
N LEU A 738 9.29 -18.12 2.34
CA LEU A 738 9.45 -19.49 1.89
C LEU A 738 8.27 -20.33 2.37
N VAL A 739 7.77 -21.18 1.49
CA VAL A 739 6.62 -22.06 1.75
C VAL A 739 6.83 -23.44 1.14
N GLN A 740 6.05 -24.41 1.63
CA GLN A 740 5.76 -25.64 0.91
C GLN A 740 4.27 -25.68 0.57
N ILE A 741 3.93 -26.43 -0.48
CA ILE A 741 2.58 -26.67 -0.95
C ILE A 741 2.34 -28.18 -1.03
N GLU A 742 1.16 -28.59 -0.58
CA GLU A 742 0.66 -29.95 -0.69
C GLU A 742 -0.83 -29.97 -1.04
N ALA A 743 -1.30 -31.09 -1.59
CA ALA A 743 -2.72 -31.32 -1.80
C ALA A 743 -3.47 -31.34 -0.46
N TYR A 744 -4.65 -30.72 -0.41
CA TYR A 744 -5.52 -30.79 0.77
C TYR A 744 -6.56 -31.90 0.57
N HIS A 745 -6.47 -32.96 1.38
CA HIS A 745 -7.35 -34.13 1.29
C HIS A 745 -8.52 -34.12 2.29
N GLY A 746 -8.54 -33.16 3.22
CA GLY A 746 -9.63 -33.02 4.20
C GLY A 746 -10.91 -32.45 3.60
N PRO A 747 -12.03 -32.49 4.35
CA PRO A 747 -13.22 -31.74 3.98
C PRO A 747 -12.88 -30.25 3.98
N VAL A 748 -13.16 -29.58 2.87
CA VAL A 748 -12.89 -28.15 2.70
C VAL A 748 -13.82 -27.37 3.65
N PRO A 749 -13.30 -26.64 4.66
CA PRO A 749 -14.14 -26.02 5.69
C PRO A 749 -15.00 -24.88 5.15
N GLU A 750 -16.16 -24.61 5.75
CA GLU A 750 -16.92 -23.41 5.42
C GLU A 750 -16.22 -22.14 5.94
N LEU A 751 -16.38 -21.02 5.23
CA LEU A 751 -15.77 -19.74 5.61
C LEU A 751 -16.67 -18.97 6.55
N THR A 752 -16.22 -18.76 7.78
CA THR A 752 -17.00 -18.02 8.79
C THR A 752 -16.95 -16.50 8.59
N VAL A 753 -15.96 -16.02 7.84
CA VAL A 753 -15.79 -14.60 7.54
C VAL A 753 -16.80 -14.06 6.52
N LEU A 754 -17.57 -14.94 5.85
CA LEU A 754 -18.59 -14.58 4.85
C LEU A 754 -20.00 -14.43 5.43
N THR A 755 -20.19 -14.65 6.73
CA THR A 755 -21.46 -14.45 7.46
C THR A 755 -21.23 -13.55 8.66
N PRO A 756 -22.25 -12.91 9.27
CA PRO A 756 -22.09 -12.23 10.56
C PRO A 756 -21.38 -13.11 11.61
N PRO A 757 -20.66 -12.52 12.58
CA PRO A 757 -20.16 -13.28 13.73
C PRO A 757 -21.33 -13.81 14.58
N PRO A 758 -21.07 -14.70 15.55
CA PRO A 758 -22.09 -15.09 16.52
C PRO A 758 -22.64 -13.85 17.24
N ILE A 759 -23.96 -13.64 17.15
CA ILE A 759 -24.67 -12.55 17.82
C ILE A 759 -25.59 -13.14 18.88
N VAL A 760 -25.56 -12.58 20.09
CA VAL A 760 -26.41 -12.97 21.22
C VAL A 760 -27.30 -11.80 21.65
N ALA A 761 -28.43 -12.11 22.31
CA ALA A 761 -29.35 -11.11 22.79
C ALA A 761 -28.78 -10.31 23.96
N ASP A 762 -29.13 -9.03 24.04
CA ASP A 762 -28.84 -8.18 25.19
C ASP A 762 -29.82 -8.50 26.32
N HIS A 763 -29.36 -9.15 27.39
CA HIS A 763 -30.22 -9.52 28.52
C HIS A 763 -30.55 -8.33 29.45
N ASP A 764 -29.85 -7.20 29.29
CA ASP A 764 -30.08 -5.97 30.06
C ASP A 764 -31.01 -4.98 29.36
N SER A 765 -31.58 -5.35 28.20
CA SER A 765 -32.47 -4.52 27.38
C SER A 765 -33.98 -4.67 27.68
N VAL A 766 -34.33 -5.26 28.84
CA VAL A 766 -35.72 -5.43 29.33
C VAL A 766 -36.08 -4.41 30.39
#